data_AF-Q16QS0-F1
#
_entry.id   AF-Q16QS0-F1
#
_cell.length_a   1.000
_cell.length_b   1.000
_cell.length_c   1.000
_cell.angle_alpha   90.00
_cell.angle_beta   90.00
_cell.angle_gamma   90.00
#
_symmetry.space_group_name_H-M   'P 1'
#
loop_
_entity.id
_entity.type
_entity.pdbx_description
1 polymer ?
#
loop_
_entity_poly.entity_id
_entity_poly.type
_entity_poly.pdbx_seq_one_letter_code
_entity_poly.pdbx_strand_id
1 'polypeptide(L)'
;MKFAEHLSAHITPEWRKQYINYEEMKAMLYTAVEEAPALDSVEEDIIKRHFANFDENFYHYCDEELKKINTFYSEKLAEATRKYAALSAQLRTMLENQQKAKSKGHTLKRINLPYRKAQELKLAFSEFYLSLILLQNYQNLNHTGFRKILKKHDKLLRSDNGARWQKEQVETSHFFTNKDIDKLINDTETTVTTQLESGDRQKAMKRLRVPPLGEQQSPWTTFKVGLFSGSFVVLFIAVILSAIFHESTGENLKIAFRLYRGPLLVIEFVFLLGVNIYGWRSSGVNHVLIFELDPRNHLSEQHLMEMAAILGVVWTLSLLSFLYSASLSIPPYVNPLALTIVMIVFLINPFKVFRYEARFWLLKTIGRMVAAPFFHVSFADFWLADQLNSLVTALMDFQFLSCFYVTNGNWLDAGNTSQCMEQSYIIRPIVNCLPAWFRFAQCLRRYRDSREAFPHLVNAGKYSTTFLVVIFATLRSYHSSKYEDAYDNPYLWLWLLSQIVSSVYAYTWDIKMDWGLFDKNAGENTFLREEIVYSTPFFYYFAIIEDLFLRFVWGISYALTENKIVSGDLMTSVLAPLEVFRRFVWNFFRLENEHLNNCGKFRAVRDISIAPIDSNDQIIILKMMDDEDGVINRDTKHNRAKHKKTKEDKKPLLPAFKGSLQDLAVDVNSTKKL
;
A
#
# COMPACT_ATOMS: atom_id res chain seq x y z
N MET A 1 -0.93 -26.39 14.59
CA MET A 1 -0.93 -25.53 13.39
C MET A 1 -0.85 -24.02 13.70
N LYS A 2 -1.44 -23.52 14.79
CA LYS A 2 -1.58 -22.07 15.07
C LYS A 2 -0.30 -21.22 15.20
N PHE A 3 0.86 -21.78 15.60
CA PHE A 3 2.04 -20.95 15.89
C PHE A 3 2.78 -20.45 14.64
N ALA A 4 2.85 -21.24 13.56
CA ALA A 4 3.52 -20.80 12.34
C ALA A 4 2.76 -19.66 11.65
N GLU A 5 1.43 -19.77 11.60
CA GLU A 5 0.54 -18.70 11.15
C GLU A 5 0.69 -17.45 12.03
N HIS A 6 0.76 -17.62 13.34
CA HIS A 6 0.97 -16.52 14.28
C HIS A 6 2.34 -15.85 14.12
N LEU A 7 3.42 -16.63 13.99
CA LEU A 7 4.76 -16.12 13.76
C LEU A 7 4.78 -15.32 12.45
N SER A 8 4.26 -15.90 11.36
CA SER A 8 4.14 -15.23 10.07
C SER A 8 3.37 -13.90 10.14
N ALA A 9 2.27 -13.86 10.92
CA ALA A 9 1.45 -12.67 11.09
C ALA A 9 2.09 -11.55 11.95
N HIS A 10 3.03 -11.89 12.84
CA HIS A 10 3.64 -10.94 13.80
C HIS A 10 5.12 -10.63 13.50
N ILE A 11 5.68 -11.24 12.45
CA ILE A 11 7.02 -10.92 11.98
C ILE A 11 7.06 -9.48 11.45
N THR A 12 8.09 -8.75 11.85
CA THR A 12 8.48 -7.50 11.20
C THR A 12 8.89 -7.82 9.76
N PRO A 13 8.15 -7.37 8.71
CA PRO A 13 8.42 -7.77 7.33
C PRO A 13 9.88 -7.54 6.91
N GLU A 14 10.49 -6.46 7.37
CA GLU A 14 11.87 -6.04 7.08
C GLU A 14 12.90 -6.98 7.70
N TRP A 15 12.54 -7.65 8.78
CA TRP A 15 13.42 -8.54 9.53
C TRP A 15 13.06 -10.00 9.28
N ARG A 16 12.14 -10.30 8.35
CA ARG A 16 11.63 -11.65 8.08
C ARG A 16 12.74 -12.71 7.99
N LYS A 17 13.82 -12.42 7.25
CA LYS A 17 14.98 -13.31 7.08
C LYS A 17 15.78 -13.54 8.37
N GLN A 18 15.70 -12.61 9.30
CA GLN A 18 16.42 -12.64 10.57
C GLN A 18 15.69 -13.44 11.64
N TYR A 19 14.38 -13.66 11.50
CA TYR A 19 13.65 -14.58 12.38
C TYR A 19 14.05 -16.04 12.15
N ILE A 20 13.79 -16.86 13.16
CA ILE A 20 13.93 -18.31 13.10
C ILE A 20 13.13 -18.89 11.93
N ASN A 21 13.76 -19.72 11.09
CA ASN A 21 13.09 -20.40 9.99
C ASN A 21 12.28 -21.62 10.49
N TYR A 22 11.21 -21.31 11.21
CA TYR A 22 10.41 -22.32 11.93
C TYR A 22 9.77 -23.36 11.00
N GLU A 23 9.37 -22.99 9.78
CA GLU A 23 8.76 -23.93 8.83
C GLU A 23 9.78 -24.89 8.23
N GLU A 24 10.99 -24.41 7.88
CA GLU A 24 12.07 -25.29 7.39
C GLU A 24 12.51 -26.29 8.48
N MET A 25 12.77 -25.82 9.70
CA MET A 25 13.13 -26.71 10.81
C MET A 25 12.02 -27.73 11.13
N LYS A 26 10.75 -27.33 10.94
CA LYS A 26 9.61 -28.22 11.12
C LYS A 26 9.55 -29.26 10.00
N ALA A 27 9.85 -28.88 8.75
CA ALA A 27 9.95 -29.81 7.63
C ALA A 27 11.06 -30.84 7.87
N MET A 28 12.25 -30.40 8.30
CA MET A 28 13.37 -31.29 8.67
C MET A 28 12.93 -32.37 9.67
N LEU A 29 12.19 -31.98 10.72
CA LEU A 29 11.68 -32.92 11.73
C LEU A 29 10.69 -33.94 11.15
N TYR A 30 9.82 -33.54 10.22
CA TYR A 30 8.87 -34.47 9.59
C TYR A 30 9.59 -35.43 8.63
N THR A 31 10.50 -34.92 7.80
CA THR A 31 11.32 -35.73 6.90
C THR A 31 12.11 -36.80 7.67
N ALA A 32 12.72 -36.44 8.80
CA ALA A 32 13.47 -37.39 9.63
C ALA A 32 12.63 -38.56 10.16
N VAL A 33 11.35 -38.29 10.46
CA VAL A 33 10.40 -39.31 10.94
C VAL A 33 9.84 -40.13 9.78
N GLU A 34 9.62 -39.53 8.61
CA GLU A 34 9.12 -40.21 7.40
C GLU A 34 10.18 -41.14 6.78
N GLU A 35 11.45 -40.72 6.79
CA GLU A 35 12.59 -41.51 6.30
C GLU A 35 13.12 -42.52 7.32
N ALA A 36 12.55 -42.55 8.52
CA ALA A 36 13.00 -43.46 9.57
C ALA A 36 12.77 -44.93 9.15
N PRO A 37 13.79 -45.80 9.24
CA PRO A 37 13.63 -47.22 8.94
C PRO A 37 12.55 -47.86 9.83
N ALA A 38 11.71 -48.73 9.26
CA ALA A 38 10.66 -49.38 10.03
C ALA A 38 11.27 -50.30 11.11
N LEU A 39 10.78 -50.18 12.35
CA LEU A 39 11.23 -50.93 13.53
C LEU A 39 11.27 -52.46 13.31
N ASP A 40 10.41 -52.98 12.43
CA ASP A 40 10.30 -54.41 12.15
C ASP A 40 11.26 -54.89 11.06
N SER A 41 11.98 -53.98 10.39
CA SER A 41 12.76 -54.25 9.17
C SER A 41 14.27 -54.10 9.33
N VAL A 42 14.74 -53.46 10.41
CA VAL A 42 16.15 -53.11 10.60
C VAL A 42 16.57 -53.25 12.07
N GLU A 43 17.84 -53.59 12.31
CA GLU A 43 18.45 -53.62 13.65
C GLU A 43 18.33 -52.26 14.36
N GLU A 44 18.12 -52.30 15.68
CA GLU A 44 17.90 -51.12 16.54
C GLU A 44 19.06 -50.10 16.46
N ASP A 45 20.29 -50.58 16.23
CA ASP A 45 21.48 -49.73 16.11
C ASP A 45 21.47 -48.84 14.87
N ILE A 46 20.85 -49.29 13.78
CA ILE A 46 20.74 -48.49 12.54
C ILE A 46 19.72 -47.36 12.74
N ILE A 47 18.63 -47.62 13.47
CA ILE A 47 17.63 -46.61 13.84
C ILE A 47 18.24 -45.56 14.77
N LYS A 48 19.02 -45.99 15.78
CA LYS A 48 19.77 -45.06 16.65
C LYS A 48 20.74 -44.20 15.86
N ARG A 49 21.47 -44.78 14.91
CA ARG A 49 22.41 -44.03 14.06
C ARG A 49 21.71 -43.04 13.14
N HIS A 50 20.54 -43.38 12.59
CA HIS A 50 19.72 -42.48 11.79
C HIS A 50 19.34 -41.23 12.59
N PHE A 51 18.76 -41.40 13.78
CA PHE A 51 18.36 -40.27 14.62
C PHE A 51 19.56 -39.50 15.20
N ALA A 52 20.69 -40.17 15.49
CA ALA A 52 21.91 -39.48 15.91
C ALA A 52 22.48 -38.58 14.80
N ASN A 53 22.52 -39.06 13.55
CA ASN A 53 22.93 -38.25 12.40
C ASN A 53 21.96 -37.09 12.15
N PHE A 54 20.66 -37.32 12.32
CA PHE A 54 19.66 -36.26 12.23
C PHE A 54 19.86 -35.20 13.31
N ASP A 55 20.03 -35.61 14.58
CA ASP A 55 20.27 -34.71 15.70
C ASP A 55 21.48 -33.79 15.43
N GLU A 56 22.59 -34.35 14.93
CA GLU A 56 23.79 -33.57 14.58
C GLU A 56 23.48 -32.47 13.54
N ASN A 57 22.80 -32.82 12.45
CA ASN A 57 22.41 -31.87 11.41
C ASN A 57 21.40 -30.83 11.93
N PHE A 58 20.43 -31.26 12.74
CA PHE A 58 19.39 -30.41 13.29
C PHE A 58 19.95 -29.39 14.28
N TYR A 59 20.85 -29.80 15.19
CA TYR A 59 21.49 -28.87 16.13
C TYR A 59 22.50 -27.96 15.43
N HIS A 60 23.21 -28.43 14.41
CA HIS A 60 24.04 -27.55 13.58
C HIS A 60 23.21 -26.44 12.92
N TYR A 61 22.04 -26.77 12.38
CA TYR A 61 21.11 -25.78 11.82
C TYR A 61 20.57 -24.84 12.93
N CYS A 62 20.28 -25.36 14.13
CA CYS A 62 19.88 -24.54 15.27
C CYS A 62 20.97 -23.54 15.68
N ASP A 63 22.24 -23.94 15.67
CA ASP A 63 23.38 -23.07 15.97
C ASP A 63 23.52 -21.94 14.94
N GLU A 64 23.39 -22.24 13.65
CA GLU A 64 23.42 -21.22 12.58
C GLU A 64 22.26 -20.22 12.72
N GLU A 65 21.04 -20.70 12.97
CA GLU A 65 19.88 -19.83 13.21
C GLU A 65 20.06 -18.98 14.48
N LEU A 66 20.60 -19.57 15.56
CA LEU A 66 20.85 -18.87 16.82
C LEU A 66 21.93 -17.79 16.64
N LYS A 67 22.98 -18.08 15.88
CA LYS A 67 24.05 -17.13 15.55
C LYS A 67 23.53 -15.97 14.71
N LYS A 68 22.69 -16.24 13.69
CA LYS A 68 21.99 -15.22 12.90
C LYS A 68 21.19 -14.29 13.80
N ILE A 69 20.34 -14.88 14.67
CA ILE A 69 19.45 -14.12 15.57
C ILE A 69 20.25 -13.26 16.55
N ASN A 70 21.31 -13.82 17.16
CA ASN A 70 22.18 -13.09 18.10
C ASN A 70 22.91 -11.93 17.43
N THR A 71 23.44 -12.15 16.22
CA THR A 71 24.18 -11.13 15.48
C THR A 71 23.28 -9.95 15.15
N PHE A 72 22.10 -10.23 14.59
CA PHE A 72 21.13 -9.20 14.25
C PHE A 72 20.63 -8.45 15.49
N TYR A 73 20.29 -9.15 16.58
CA TYR A 73 19.81 -8.52 17.80
C TYR A 73 20.87 -7.58 18.40
N SER A 74 22.13 -8.03 18.46
CA SER A 74 23.24 -7.25 19.02
C SER A 74 23.54 -6.00 18.20
N GLU A 75 23.50 -6.10 16.87
CA GLU A 75 23.65 -4.95 15.97
C GLU A 75 22.52 -3.92 16.18
N LYS A 76 21.27 -4.39 16.25
CA LYS A 76 20.10 -3.53 16.45
C LYS A 76 20.08 -2.87 17.81
N LEU A 77 20.49 -3.60 18.86
CA LEU A 77 20.61 -3.04 20.20
C LEU A 77 21.67 -1.93 20.23
N ALA A 78 22.85 -2.16 19.63
CA ALA A 78 23.90 -1.14 19.54
C ALA A 78 23.49 0.08 18.69
N GLU A 79 22.75 -0.13 17.61
CA GLU A 79 22.11 0.95 16.84
C GLU A 79 21.13 1.75 17.72
N ALA A 80 20.27 1.06 18.48
CA ALA A 80 19.30 1.69 19.37
C ALA A 80 19.96 2.52 20.48
N THR A 81 20.99 2.00 21.12
CA THR A 81 21.76 2.73 22.15
C THR A 81 22.40 4.00 21.58
N ARG A 82 22.99 3.93 20.38
CA ARG A 82 23.55 5.11 19.69
C ARG A 82 22.49 6.14 19.34
N LYS A 83 21.34 5.70 18.82
CA LYS A 83 20.19 6.58 18.51
C LYS A 83 19.67 7.27 19.76
N TYR A 84 19.48 6.55 20.86
CA TYR A 84 19.03 7.13 22.11
C TYR A 84 19.98 8.22 22.61
N ALA A 85 21.30 7.97 22.57
CA ALA A 85 22.30 8.94 22.96
C ALA A 85 22.25 10.20 22.08
N ALA A 86 22.12 10.05 20.76
CA ALA A 86 22.02 11.16 19.83
C ALA A 86 20.74 12.00 20.05
N LEU A 87 19.57 11.35 20.19
CA LEU A 87 18.30 12.03 20.44
C LEU A 87 18.30 12.75 21.79
N SER A 88 18.85 12.11 22.82
CA SER A 88 18.97 12.70 24.16
C SER A 88 19.92 13.91 24.16
N ALA A 89 21.03 13.86 23.39
CA ALA A 89 21.94 14.99 23.25
C ALA A 89 21.28 16.18 22.52
N GLN A 90 20.51 15.92 21.46
CA GLN A 90 19.73 16.96 20.76
C GLN A 90 18.69 17.58 21.69
N LEU A 91 17.98 16.76 22.47
CA LEU A 91 16.99 17.22 23.43
C LEU A 91 17.62 18.08 24.54
N ARG A 92 18.75 17.65 25.10
CA ARG A 92 19.52 18.43 26.10
C ARG A 92 19.95 19.78 25.54
N THR A 93 20.54 19.80 24.35
CA THR A 93 20.96 21.04 23.69
C THR A 93 19.77 22.00 23.50
N MET A 94 18.59 21.47 23.16
CA MET A 94 17.36 22.26 23.05
C MET A 94 16.93 22.85 24.40
N LEU A 95 16.94 22.05 25.47
CA LEU A 95 16.56 22.48 26.82
C LEU A 95 17.53 23.52 27.39
N GLU A 96 18.84 23.35 27.18
CA GLU A 96 19.87 24.32 27.60
C GLU A 96 19.70 25.67 26.89
N ASN A 97 19.41 25.65 25.58
CA ASN A 97 19.12 26.87 24.83
C ASN A 97 17.86 27.58 25.35
N GLN A 98 16.85 26.85 25.81
CA GLN A 98 15.69 27.44 26.46
C GLN A 98 16.03 28.10 27.81
N GLN A 99 16.86 27.45 28.62
CA GLN A 99 17.27 27.99 29.93
C GLN A 99 18.14 29.24 29.76
N LYS A 100 19.09 29.23 28.82
CA LYS A 100 19.92 30.40 28.47
C LYS A 100 19.08 31.57 27.96
N ALA A 101 18.03 31.30 27.17
CA ALA A 101 17.09 32.33 26.72
C ALA A 101 16.25 32.94 27.87
N LYS A 102 15.85 32.11 28.85
CA LYS A 102 15.13 32.58 30.05
C LYS A 102 16.02 33.41 31.00
N SER A 103 17.30 33.07 31.12
CA SER A 103 18.25 33.75 32.02
C SER A 103 18.68 35.15 31.54
N LYS A 104 18.61 35.45 30.23
CA LYS A 104 19.08 36.73 29.66
C LYS A 104 18.07 37.90 29.75
N GLY A 105 16.99 37.79 30.52
CA GLY A 105 16.16 38.94 30.92
C GLY A 105 15.60 39.82 29.80
N HIS A 106 15.51 39.35 28.56
CA HIS A 106 14.94 40.14 27.47
C HIS A 106 13.41 40.05 27.51
N THR A 107 12.80 41.05 28.14
CA THR A 107 11.38 41.40 27.99
C THR A 107 11.12 41.73 26.51
N LEU A 108 9.98 41.24 25.97
CA LEU A 108 9.46 41.48 24.60
C LEU A 108 10.06 40.69 23.42
N LYS A 109 9.88 39.37 23.46
CA LYS A 109 9.01 38.63 22.52
C LYS A 109 8.94 37.21 23.08
N ARG A 110 7.74 36.62 23.18
CA ARG A 110 7.61 35.15 23.26
C ARG A 110 8.45 34.63 22.10
N ILE A 111 9.66 34.15 22.37
CA ILE A 111 10.36 33.29 21.43
C ILE A 111 9.53 32.03 21.47
N ASN A 112 8.49 32.01 20.63
CA ASN A 112 8.00 30.77 20.08
C ASN A 112 9.28 30.03 19.69
N LEU A 113 9.62 28.95 20.41
CA LEU A 113 10.41 27.91 19.76
C LEU A 113 9.80 27.72 18.38
N PRO A 114 10.57 27.41 17.34
CA PRO A 114 9.95 26.82 16.16
C PRO A 114 9.22 25.59 16.72
N TYR A 115 7.91 25.70 16.92
CA TYR A 115 7.02 24.64 17.40
C TYR A 115 7.33 23.34 16.65
N ARG A 116 7.71 23.52 15.38
CA ARG A 116 8.37 22.59 14.46
C ARG A 116 9.53 21.76 15.04
N LYS A 117 10.59 22.34 15.63
CA LYS A 117 11.75 21.57 16.16
C LYS A 117 11.40 20.71 17.36
N ALA A 118 10.56 21.21 18.26
CA ALA A 118 10.07 20.41 19.38
C ALA A 118 9.16 19.27 18.90
N GLN A 119 8.36 19.52 17.87
CA GLN A 119 7.51 18.52 17.22
C GLN A 119 8.32 17.47 16.45
N GLU A 120 9.41 17.86 15.79
CA GLU A 120 10.38 16.97 15.15
C GLU A 120 11.04 16.03 16.17
N LEU A 121 11.50 16.55 17.31
CA LEU A 121 12.03 15.72 18.40
C LEU A 121 10.95 14.78 18.98
N LYS A 122 9.73 15.27 19.17
CA LYS A 122 8.59 14.45 19.63
C LYS A 122 8.24 13.32 18.65
N LEU A 123 8.42 13.55 17.36
CA LEU A 123 8.26 12.53 16.33
C LEU A 123 9.41 11.51 16.38
N ALA A 124 10.66 12.00 16.40
CA ALA A 124 11.85 11.17 16.42
C ALA A 124 11.93 10.24 17.65
N PHE A 125 11.54 10.72 18.84
CA PHE A 125 11.44 9.87 20.03
C PHE A 125 10.32 8.82 19.92
N SER A 126 9.25 9.09 19.18
CA SER A 126 8.20 8.12 18.95
C SER A 126 8.61 7.03 17.97
N GLU A 127 9.29 7.39 16.87
CA GLU A 127 9.89 6.44 15.93
C GLU A 127 10.93 5.57 16.64
N PHE A 128 11.76 6.19 17.48
CA PHE A 128 12.75 5.48 18.27
C PHE A 128 12.12 4.49 19.25
N TYR A 129 11.15 4.94 20.07
CA TYR A 129 10.44 4.08 21.02
C TYR A 129 9.84 2.86 20.33
N LEU A 130 9.24 3.09 19.17
CA LEU A 130 8.67 2.03 18.37
C LEU A 130 9.71 1.00 17.90
N SER A 131 10.87 1.45 17.43
CA SER A 131 11.97 0.53 17.06
C SER A 131 12.42 -0.36 18.23
N LEU A 132 12.34 0.13 19.47
CA LEU A 132 12.63 -0.66 20.67
C LEU A 132 11.58 -1.75 20.90
N ILE A 133 10.29 -1.40 20.73
CA ILE A 133 9.19 -2.37 20.83
C ILE A 133 9.32 -3.46 19.75
N LEU A 134 9.67 -3.10 18.52
CA LEU A 134 9.93 -4.08 17.46
C LEU A 134 11.02 -5.06 17.88
N LEU A 135 12.13 -4.55 18.42
CA LEU A 135 13.28 -5.37 18.84
C LEU A 135 12.93 -6.27 20.04
N GLN A 136 12.12 -5.77 20.98
CA GLN A 136 11.58 -6.58 22.08
C GLN A 136 10.64 -7.69 21.57
N ASN A 137 9.78 -7.39 20.60
CA ASN A 137 8.93 -8.39 19.94
C ASN A 137 9.77 -9.44 19.20
N TYR A 138 10.83 -9.02 18.50
CA TYR A 138 11.77 -9.91 17.82
C TYR A 138 12.43 -10.89 18.81
N GLN A 139 12.92 -10.39 19.95
CA GLN A 139 13.48 -11.22 21.01
C GLN A 139 12.47 -12.27 21.50
N ASN A 140 11.25 -11.83 21.83
CA ASN A 140 10.19 -12.70 22.38
C ASN A 140 9.73 -13.78 21.38
N LEU A 141 9.53 -13.40 20.11
CA LEU A 141 9.08 -14.31 19.06
C LEU A 141 10.13 -15.37 18.74
N ASN A 142 11.40 -14.99 18.61
CA ASN A 142 12.48 -15.94 18.33
C ASN A 142 12.71 -16.91 19.49
N HIS A 143 12.73 -16.42 20.73
CA HIS A 143 12.80 -17.28 21.91
C HIS A 143 11.63 -18.28 21.95
N THR A 144 10.41 -17.80 21.67
CA THR A 144 9.22 -18.67 21.62
C THR A 144 9.31 -19.70 20.48
N GLY A 145 9.87 -19.31 19.33
CA GLY A 145 10.12 -20.18 18.20
C GLY A 145 11.06 -21.32 18.54
N PHE A 146 12.23 -21.02 19.12
CA PHE A 146 13.18 -22.03 19.58
C PHE A 146 12.55 -22.98 20.61
N ARG A 147 11.88 -22.45 21.63
CA ARG A 147 11.19 -23.26 22.64
C ARG A 147 10.17 -24.23 22.01
N LYS A 148 9.40 -23.77 21.02
CA LYS A 148 8.39 -24.62 20.36
C LYS A 148 8.98 -25.65 19.42
N ILE A 149 10.02 -25.30 18.65
CA ILE A 149 10.64 -26.25 17.71
C ILE A 149 11.43 -27.33 18.46
N LEU A 150 12.15 -26.97 19.53
CA LEU A 150 12.87 -27.91 20.39
C LEU A 150 11.90 -28.82 21.17
N LYS A 151 10.78 -28.27 21.66
CA LYS A 151 9.70 -29.10 22.25
C LYS A 151 9.07 -30.04 21.22
N LYS A 152 8.98 -29.64 19.95
CA LYS A 152 8.47 -30.49 18.86
C LYS A 152 9.47 -31.61 18.54
N HIS A 153 10.76 -31.31 18.49
CA HIS A 153 11.83 -32.29 18.39
C HIS A 153 11.69 -33.38 19.47
N ASP A 154 11.67 -32.99 20.74
CA ASP A 154 11.56 -33.92 21.87
C ASP A 154 10.28 -34.77 21.83
N LYS A 155 9.16 -34.17 21.38
CA LYS A 155 7.90 -34.90 21.24
C LYS A 155 7.94 -35.93 20.10
N LEU A 156 8.55 -35.61 18.96
CA LEU A 156 8.60 -36.49 17.80
C LEU A 156 9.63 -37.61 17.97
N LEU A 157 10.82 -37.28 18.48
CA LEU A 157 11.92 -38.22 18.64
C LEU A 157 11.93 -38.93 20.00
N ARG A 158 11.00 -38.56 20.90
CA ARG A 158 10.90 -39.09 22.27
C ARG A 158 12.20 -38.92 23.07
N SER A 159 12.86 -37.78 22.87
CA SER A 159 14.10 -37.40 23.55
C SER A 159 13.88 -36.26 24.55
N ASP A 160 14.89 -35.97 25.37
CA ASP A 160 15.03 -34.76 26.19
C ASP A 160 16.19 -33.85 25.75
N ASN A 161 16.86 -34.22 24.65
CA ASN A 161 18.00 -33.49 24.09
C ASN A 161 17.65 -32.03 23.73
N GLY A 162 16.45 -31.78 23.17
CA GLY A 162 16.02 -30.46 22.74
C GLY A 162 15.83 -29.51 23.92
N ALA A 163 15.21 -30.00 25.00
CA ALA A 163 15.08 -29.25 26.25
C ALA A 163 16.43 -28.95 26.91
N ARG A 164 17.40 -29.88 26.83
CA ARG A 164 18.77 -29.65 27.30
C ARG A 164 19.46 -28.56 26.47
N TRP A 165 19.42 -28.68 25.14
CA TRP A 165 20.01 -27.70 24.22
C TRP A 165 19.39 -26.30 24.40
N GLN A 166 18.07 -26.20 24.60
CA GLN A 166 17.40 -24.93 24.90
C GLN A 166 18.03 -24.23 26.12
N LYS A 167 18.22 -24.96 27.23
CA LYS A 167 18.77 -24.40 28.47
C LYS A 167 20.24 -24.01 28.31
N GLU A 168 21.00 -24.84 27.60
CA GLU A 168 22.46 -24.66 27.47
C GLU A 168 22.83 -23.56 26.46
N GLN A 169 22.07 -23.41 25.37
CA GLN A 169 22.40 -22.51 24.26
C GLN A 169 21.45 -21.31 24.14
N VAL A 170 20.12 -21.51 24.20
CA VAL A 170 19.16 -20.43 23.96
C VAL A 170 19.00 -19.54 25.20
N GLU A 171 18.81 -20.13 26.37
CA GLU A 171 18.58 -19.37 27.62
C GLU A 171 19.84 -18.68 28.16
N THR A 172 21.02 -19.09 27.70
CA THR A 172 22.32 -18.47 27.99
C THR A 172 22.75 -17.45 26.93
N SER A 173 22.07 -17.41 25.78
CA SER A 173 22.43 -16.54 24.67
C SER A 173 22.26 -15.06 24.97
N HIS A 174 23.04 -14.23 24.28
CA HIS A 174 23.02 -12.78 24.46
C HIS A 174 21.67 -12.16 24.12
N PHE A 175 21.01 -12.63 23.04
CA PHE A 175 19.72 -12.07 22.62
C PHE A 175 18.63 -12.28 23.67
N PHE A 176 18.73 -13.27 24.55
CA PHE A 176 17.73 -13.53 25.60
C PHE A 176 18.13 -12.94 26.96
N THR A 177 19.39 -13.07 27.36
CA THR A 177 19.87 -12.64 28.69
C THR A 177 20.00 -11.11 28.81
N ASN A 178 20.23 -10.40 27.71
CA ASN A 178 20.39 -8.96 27.72
C ASN A 178 19.04 -8.24 27.99
N LYS A 179 18.99 -7.44 29.06
CA LYS A 179 17.83 -6.63 29.47
C LYS A 179 17.97 -5.14 29.20
N ASP A 180 19.00 -4.72 28.47
CA ASP A 180 19.24 -3.31 28.11
C ASP A 180 18.10 -2.74 27.26
N ILE A 181 17.41 -3.59 26.49
CA ILE A 181 16.24 -3.19 25.70
C ILE A 181 15.10 -2.68 26.60
N ASP A 182 14.80 -3.39 27.70
CA ASP A 182 13.77 -2.99 28.66
C ASP A 182 14.14 -1.68 29.37
N LYS A 183 15.43 -1.51 29.66
CA LYS A 183 15.97 -0.28 30.24
C LYS A 183 15.83 0.90 29.27
N LEU A 184 16.22 0.72 28.01
CA LEU A 184 16.07 1.74 26.96
C LEU A 184 14.62 2.15 26.74
N ILE A 185 13.68 1.20 26.79
CA ILE A 185 12.24 1.47 26.70
C ILE A 185 11.82 2.38 27.85
N ASN A 186 12.14 2.00 29.09
CA ASN A 186 11.80 2.78 30.30
C ASN A 186 12.45 4.17 30.32
N ASP A 187 13.71 4.28 29.92
CA ASP A 187 14.44 5.54 29.83
C ASP A 187 13.80 6.47 28.78
N THR A 188 13.35 5.91 27.67
CA THR A 188 12.64 6.63 26.61
C THR A 188 11.26 7.11 27.08
N GLU A 189 10.45 6.25 27.69
CA GLU A 189 9.15 6.64 28.27
C GLU A 189 9.30 7.80 29.26
N THR A 190 10.30 7.67 30.15
CA THR A 190 10.59 8.66 31.18
C THR A 190 11.02 9.98 30.56
N THR A 191 11.92 9.95 29.58
CA THR A 191 12.40 11.15 28.86
C THR A 191 11.26 11.87 28.17
N VAL A 192 10.40 11.15 27.45
CA VAL A 192 9.27 11.76 26.74
C VAL A 192 8.23 12.31 27.71
N THR A 193 7.91 11.57 28.77
CA THR A 193 6.94 12.01 29.78
C THR A 193 7.42 13.28 30.50
N THR A 194 8.63 13.27 31.03
CA THR A 194 9.15 14.35 31.87
C THR A 194 9.58 15.57 31.06
N GLN A 195 10.30 15.37 29.95
CA GLN A 195 10.95 16.47 29.23
C GLN A 195 10.14 16.99 28.03
N LEU A 196 9.27 16.16 27.43
CA LEU A 196 8.52 16.54 26.22
C LEU A 196 7.02 16.75 26.46
N GLU A 197 6.41 16.05 27.42
CA GLU A 197 4.98 16.17 27.75
C GLU A 197 4.71 16.75 29.15
N SER A 198 5.71 17.42 29.76
CA SER A 198 5.55 18.18 31.01
C SER A 198 5.01 17.35 32.19
N GLY A 199 5.31 16.06 32.23
CA GLY A 199 4.87 15.12 33.27
C GLY A 199 3.59 14.36 32.96
N ASP A 200 2.88 14.65 31.86
CA ASP A 200 1.65 13.94 31.50
C ASP A 200 1.96 12.58 30.84
N ARG A 201 1.97 11.52 31.67
CA ARG A 201 2.22 10.14 31.24
C ARG A 201 1.17 9.66 30.24
N GLN A 202 -0.11 10.02 30.41
CA GLN A 202 -1.15 9.53 29.50
C GLN A 202 -0.96 10.09 28.09
N LYS A 203 -0.66 11.39 28.00
CA LYS A 203 -0.39 12.05 26.72
C LYS A 203 0.92 11.59 26.08
N ALA A 204 1.96 11.34 26.89
CA ALA A 204 3.22 10.75 26.43
C ALA A 204 3.01 9.34 25.87
N MET A 205 2.33 8.46 26.62
CA MET A 205 2.07 7.10 26.19
C MET A 205 1.12 7.04 24.99
N LYS A 206 0.10 7.91 24.90
CA LYS A 206 -0.78 8.00 23.71
C LYS A 206 -0.02 8.42 22.45
N ARG A 207 1.10 9.15 22.61
CA ARG A 207 1.95 9.53 21.48
C ARG A 207 2.97 8.45 21.14
N LEU A 208 3.60 7.85 22.15
CA LEU A 208 4.61 6.81 21.97
C LEU A 208 4.01 5.51 21.43
N ARG A 209 2.84 5.13 21.95
CA ARG A 209 2.06 4.01 21.44
C ARG A 209 1.43 4.47 20.15
N VAL A 210 1.95 3.95 19.06
CA VAL A 210 1.26 4.07 17.78
C VAL A 210 -0.03 3.25 17.91
N PRO A 211 -1.19 3.79 17.50
CA PRO A 211 -2.41 2.99 17.40
C PRO A 211 -2.09 1.71 16.64
N PRO A 212 -2.60 0.54 17.07
CA PRO A 212 -2.33 -0.69 16.35
C PRO A 212 -2.63 -0.47 14.87
N LEU A 213 -1.71 -0.87 13.99
CA LEU A 213 -1.94 -0.89 12.54
C LEU A 213 -3.07 -1.86 12.13
N GLY A 214 -3.77 -2.45 13.10
CA GLY A 214 -5.11 -3.00 12.98
C GLY A 214 -6.11 -2.16 13.79
N GLU A 215 -6.24 -0.86 13.52
CA GLU A 215 -7.44 -0.14 13.94
C GLU A 215 -8.60 -0.96 13.35
N GLN A 216 -9.44 -1.57 14.19
CA GLN A 216 -10.59 -2.31 13.74
C GLN A 216 -11.34 -1.39 12.78
N GLN A 217 -11.30 -1.73 11.49
CA GLN A 217 -11.89 -0.90 10.45
C GLN A 217 -13.31 -0.64 10.89
N SER A 218 -13.70 0.65 10.92
CA SER A 218 -15.03 1.01 11.38
C SER A 218 -16.03 0.18 10.57
N PRO A 219 -16.85 -0.68 11.22
CA PRO A 219 -17.82 -1.51 10.50
C PRO A 219 -18.72 -0.66 9.58
N TRP A 220 -18.91 0.61 9.96
CA TRP A 220 -19.62 1.61 9.19
C TRP A 220 -18.94 1.98 7.87
N THR A 221 -17.61 2.12 7.83
CA THR A 221 -16.88 2.41 6.59
C THR A 221 -16.98 1.24 5.63
N THR A 222 -16.77 0.00 6.10
CA THR A 222 -16.96 -1.21 5.29
C THR A 222 -18.38 -1.30 4.73
N PHE A 223 -19.40 -1.03 5.56
CA PHE A 223 -20.79 -1.00 5.13
C PHE A 223 -21.03 0.03 4.03
N LYS A 224 -20.54 1.27 4.19
CA LYS A 224 -20.68 2.31 3.15
C LYS A 224 -20.01 1.93 1.84
N VAL A 225 -18.79 1.39 1.89
CA VAL A 225 -18.08 0.94 0.69
C VAL A 225 -18.93 -0.09 -0.05
N GLY A 226 -19.46 -1.08 0.67
CA GLY A 226 -20.37 -2.09 0.11
C GLY A 226 -21.66 -1.49 -0.45
N LEU A 227 -22.31 -0.59 0.29
CA LEU A 227 -23.54 0.08 -0.13
C LEU A 227 -23.34 0.89 -1.41
N PHE A 228 -22.35 1.80 -1.45
CA PHE A 228 -22.13 2.66 -2.61
C PHE A 228 -21.59 1.89 -3.82
N SER A 229 -20.75 0.86 -3.61
CA SER A 229 -20.29 0.00 -4.70
C SER A 229 -21.44 -0.81 -5.29
N GLY A 230 -22.31 -1.37 -4.44
CA GLY A 230 -23.53 -2.05 -4.88
C GLY A 230 -24.49 -1.11 -5.63
N SER A 231 -24.73 0.10 -5.10
CA SER A 231 -25.52 1.12 -5.77
C SER A 231 -24.92 1.53 -7.12
N PHE A 232 -23.60 1.69 -7.20
CA PHE A 232 -22.92 1.99 -8.44
C PHE A 232 -23.18 0.90 -9.49
N VAL A 233 -23.02 -0.38 -9.14
CA VAL A 233 -23.25 -1.50 -10.07
C VAL A 233 -24.70 -1.50 -10.56
N VAL A 234 -25.68 -1.35 -9.67
CA VAL A 234 -27.11 -1.31 -10.05
C VAL A 234 -27.40 -0.12 -10.98
N LEU A 235 -26.91 1.07 -10.64
CA LEU A 235 -27.11 2.27 -11.45
C LEU A 235 -26.36 2.20 -12.78
N PHE A 236 -25.20 1.57 -12.83
CA PHE A 236 -24.43 1.37 -14.06
C PHE A 236 -25.17 0.42 -15.01
N ILE A 237 -25.75 -0.66 -14.50
CA ILE A 237 -26.64 -1.53 -15.28
C ILE A 237 -27.85 -0.72 -15.79
N ALA A 238 -28.46 0.12 -14.94
CA ALA A 238 -29.55 0.99 -15.36
C ALA A 238 -29.14 1.96 -16.48
N VAL A 239 -27.95 2.56 -16.40
CA VAL A 239 -27.38 3.40 -17.48
C VAL A 239 -27.26 2.61 -18.78
N ILE A 240 -26.73 1.38 -18.73
CA ILE A 240 -26.58 0.54 -19.93
C ILE A 240 -27.94 0.25 -20.56
N LEU A 241 -28.91 -0.18 -19.74
CA LEU A 241 -30.27 -0.45 -20.23
C LEU A 241 -30.92 0.81 -20.80
N SER A 242 -30.83 1.95 -20.11
CA SER A 242 -31.33 3.22 -20.62
C SER A 242 -30.63 3.64 -21.91
N ALA A 243 -29.32 3.45 -22.04
CA ALA A 243 -28.59 3.78 -23.27
C ALA A 243 -28.98 2.90 -24.47
N ILE A 244 -29.40 1.65 -24.23
CA ILE A 244 -29.84 0.71 -25.29
C ILE A 244 -31.30 0.95 -25.67
N PHE A 245 -32.19 1.15 -24.69
CA PHE A 245 -33.64 1.15 -24.89
C PHE A 245 -34.28 2.53 -24.97
N HIS A 246 -33.58 3.60 -24.57
CA HIS A 246 -34.09 4.95 -24.67
C HIS A 246 -33.75 5.56 -26.05
N GLU A 247 -34.72 6.19 -26.70
CA GLU A 247 -34.57 6.88 -28.00
C GLU A 247 -33.75 8.18 -27.87
N SER A 248 -32.51 8.05 -27.40
CA SER A 248 -31.53 9.12 -27.39
C SER A 248 -30.96 9.32 -28.79
N THR A 249 -30.96 10.56 -29.28
CA THR A 249 -30.35 10.94 -30.55
C THR A 249 -28.87 10.54 -30.56
N GLY A 250 -28.48 9.64 -31.47
CA GLY A 250 -27.15 9.00 -31.48
C GLY A 250 -25.96 9.96 -31.54
N GLU A 251 -26.13 11.21 -31.99
CA GLU A 251 -25.06 12.22 -31.98
C GLU A 251 -24.81 12.82 -30.59
N ASN A 252 -25.87 13.11 -29.83
CA ASN A 252 -25.77 13.62 -28.46
C ASN A 252 -25.12 12.58 -27.55
N LEU A 253 -25.44 11.31 -27.75
CA LEU A 253 -24.86 10.20 -26.98
C LEU A 253 -23.35 10.05 -27.22
N LYS A 254 -22.87 10.21 -28.48
CA LYS A 254 -21.42 10.15 -28.81
C LYS A 254 -20.64 11.24 -28.08
N ILE A 255 -21.17 12.46 -28.06
CA ILE A 255 -20.51 13.60 -27.39
C ILE A 255 -20.54 13.41 -25.87
N ALA A 256 -21.67 12.95 -25.33
CA ALA A 256 -21.80 12.62 -23.91
C ALA A 256 -20.76 11.60 -23.46
N PHE A 257 -20.55 10.51 -24.22
CA PHE A 257 -19.52 9.53 -23.87
C PHE A 257 -18.15 10.17 -23.68
N ARG A 258 -17.75 11.12 -24.54
CA ARG A 258 -16.47 11.81 -24.36
C ARG A 258 -16.46 12.73 -23.13
N LEU A 259 -17.55 13.46 -22.88
CA LEU A 259 -17.66 14.35 -21.72
C LEU A 259 -17.63 13.58 -20.38
N TYR A 260 -18.16 12.36 -20.34
CA TYR A 260 -18.19 11.52 -19.14
C TYR A 260 -16.98 10.59 -18.97
N ARG A 261 -16.24 10.30 -20.05
CA ARG A 261 -15.07 9.40 -20.01
C ARG A 261 -13.95 9.90 -19.12
N GLY A 262 -13.53 11.16 -19.27
CA GLY A 262 -12.49 11.76 -18.42
C GLY A 262 -12.77 11.62 -16.91
N PRO A 263 -13.95 12.08 -16.42
CA PRO A 263 -14.40 11.85 -15.05
C PRO A 263 -14.41 10.38 -14.63
N LEU A 264 -14.88 9.47 -15.48
CA LEU A 264 -14.92 8.04 -15.18
C LEU A 264 -13.52 7.45 -14.96
N LEU A 265 -12.56 7.79 -15.82
CA LEU A 265 -11.17 7.31 -15.71
C LEU A 265 -10.52 7.78 -14.40
N VAL A 266 -10.84 8.99 -13.94
CA VAL A 266 -10.36 9.48 -12.63
C VAL A 266 -10.97 8.68 -11.49
N ILE A 267 -12.27 8.36 -11.56
CA ILE A 267 -12.97 7.55 -10.55
C ILE A 267 -12.40 6.13 -10.49
N GLU A 268 -12.24 5.49 -11.66
CA GLU A 268 -11.63 4.18 -11.82
C GLU A 268 -10.21 4.15 -11.23
N PHE A 269 -9.39 5.16 -11.56
CA PHE A 269 -8.03 5.27 -11.03
C PHE A 269 -8.01 5.35 -9.49
N VAL A 270 -8.88 6.16 -8.87
CA VAL A 270 -8.95 6.28 -7.41
C VAL A 270 -9.41 4.96 -6.77
N PHE A 271 -10.36 4.26 -7.38
CA PHE A 271 -10.80 2.95 -6.91
C PHE A 271 -9.66 1.92 -6.94
N LEU A 272 -8.99 1.81 -8.10
CA LEU A 272 -7.85 0.90 -8.29
C LEU A 272 -6.64 1.26 -7.42
N LEU A 273 -6.44 2.54 -7.09
CA LEU A 273 -5.45 2.95 -6.09
C LEU A 273 -5.81 2.45 -4.68
N GLY A 274 -7.10 2.45 -4.34
CA GLY A 274 -7.58 1.81 -3.11
C GLY A 274 -7.24 0.32 -3.06
N VAL A 275 -7.43 -0.40 -4.18
CA VAL A 275 -7.06 -1.83 -4.31
C VAL A 275 -5.55 -2.03 -4.20
N ASN A 276 -4.75 -1.17 -4.84
CA ASN A 276 -3.29 -1.18 -4.70
C ASN A 276 -2.86 -1.07 -3.23
N ILE A 277 -3.41 -0.11 -2.49
CA ILE A 277 -3.08 0.09 -1.05
C ILE A 277 -3.50 -1.12 -0.23
N TYR A 278 -4.66 -1.72 -0.50
CA TYR A 278 -5.07 -2.96 0.13
C TYR A 278 -4.06 -4.08 -0.12
N GLY A 279 -3.67 -4.30 -1.38
CA GLY A 279 -2.72 -5.36 -1.74
C GLY A 279 -1.30 -5.11 -1.24
N TRP A 280 -0.83 -3.86 -1.18
CA TRP A 280 0.45 -3.51 -0.54
C TRP A 280 0.41 -3.82 0.95
N ARG A 281 -0.66 -3.43 1.63
CA ARG A 281 -0.83 -3.67 3.07
C ARG A 281 -0.92 -5.16 3.39
N SER A 282 -1.69 -5.93 2.62
CA SER A 282 -1.84 -7.38 2.84
C SER A 282 -0.56 -8.16 2.56
N SER A 283 0.27 -7.69 1.61
CA SER A 283 1.52 -8.34 1.24
C SER A 283 2.73 -7.86 2.05
N GLY A 284 2.55 -6.88 2.94
CA GLY A 284 3.62 -6.31 3.76
C GLY A 284 4.53 -5.31 3.04
N VAL A 285 4.10 -4.74 1.91
CA VAL A 285 4.82 -3.68 1.20
C VAL A 285 4.55 -2.33 1.88
N ASN A 286 5.60 -1.71 2.43
CA ASN A 286 5.49 -0.46 3.18
C ASN A 286 5.34 0.78 2.27
N HIS A 287 4.14 0.96 1.74
CA HIS A 287 3.78 2.13 0.93
C HIS A 287 3.82 3.45 1.72
N VAL A 288 3.53 3.44 3.03
CA VAL A 288 3.56 4.65 3.88
C VAL A 288 4.97 5.25 3.89
N LEU A 289 5.99 4.42 4.10
CA LEU A 289 7.39 4.85 4.04
C LEU A 289 7.80 5.30 2.64
N ILE A 290 7.50 4.51 1.62
CA ILE A 290 7.91 4.79 0.23
C ILE A 290 7.37 6.15 -0.25
N PHE A 291 6.13 6.47 0.13
CA PHE A 291 5.50 7.74 -0.20
C PHE A 291 5.80 8.86 0.81
N GLU A 292 6.61 8.60 1.86
CA GLU A 292 6.92 9.53 2.95
C GLU A 292 5.65 10.11 3.60
N LEU A 293 4.63 9.26 3.78
CA LEU A 293 3.36 9.62 4.41
C LEU A 293 3.48 9.58 5.94
N ASP A 294 2.68 10.38 6.63
CA ASP A 294 2.60 10.33 8.09
C ASP A 294 1.91 9.02 8.52
N PRO A 295 2.58 8.13 9.28
CA PRO A 295 2.00 6.86 9.73
C PRO A 295 0.74 7.02 10.60
N ARG A 296 0.56 8.21 11.20
CA ARG A 296 -0.59 8.49 12.08
C ARG A 296 -1.77 9.12 11.35
N ASN A 297 -1.54 9.64 10.15
CA ASN A 297 -2.52 10.43 9.42
C ASN A 297 -2.37 10.20 7.91
N HIS A 298 -2.75 9.00 7.48
CA HIS A 298 -2.85 8.64 6.07
C HIS A 298 -4.23 8.07 5.75
N LEU A 299 -4.61 8.13 4.47
CA LEU A 299 -5.84 7.48 4.02
C LEU A 299 -5.68 5.95 4.12
N SER A 300 -6.76 5.28 4.51
CA SER A 300 -6.86 3.83 4.42
C SER A 300 -7.39 3.43 3.03
N GLU A 301 -7.17 2.18 2.66
CA GLU A 301 -7.69 1.55 1.46
C GLU A 301 -9.21 1.75 1.32
N GLN A 302 -9.96 1.54 2.41
CA GLN A 302 -11.42 1.67 2.40
C GLN A 302 -11.87 3.11 2.22
N HIS A 303 -11.14 4.10 2.75
CA HIS A 303 -11.50 5.50 2.57
C HIS A 303 -11.37 5.91 1.09
N LEU A 304 -10.36 5.41 0.37
CA LEU A 304 -10.21 5.65 -1.06
C LEU A 304 -11.29 4.96 -1.88
N MET A 305 -11.60 3.70 -1.56
CA MET A 305 -12.70 2.97 -2.19
C MET A 305 -14.07 3.62 -1.90
N GLU A 306 -14.32 4.12 -0.69
CA GLU A 306 -15.54 4.86 -0.30
C GLU A 306 -15.68 6.10 -1.16
N MET A 307 -14.63 6.92 -1.28
CA MET A 307 -14.64 8.13 -2.09
C MET A 307 -14.88 7.82 -3.57
N ALA A 308 -14.21 6.80 -4.12
CA ALA A 308 -14.40 6.40 -5.51
C ALA A 308 -15.83 5.88 -5.75
N ALA A 309 -16.37 5.04 -4.87
CA ALA A 309 -17.72 4.51 -4.99
C ALA A 309 -18.80 5.62 -4.92
N ILE A 310 -18.65 6.60 -4.01
CA ILE A 310 -19.53 7.76 -3.93
C ILE A 310 -19.46 8.57 -5.22
N LEU A 311 -18.27 8.88 -5.72
CA LEU A 311 -18.10 9.60 -6.99
C LEU A 311 -18.67 8.82 -8.18
N GLY A 312 -18.53 7.49 -8.18
CA GLY A 312 -19.13 6.59 -9.17
C GLY A 312 -20.65 6.66 -9.17
N VAL A 313 -21.30 6.67 -8.01
CA VAL A 313 -22.75 6.86 -7.89
C VAL A 313 -23.17 8.25 -8.40
N VAL A 314 -22.43 9.31 -8.06
CA VAL A 314 -22.71 10.66 -8.58
C VAL A 314 -22.54 10.70 -10.11
N TRP A 315 -21.55 9.99 -10.65
CA TRP A 315 -21.32 9.86 -12.09
C TRP A 315 -22.48 9.15 -12.78
N THR A 316 -22.96 8.01 -12.26
CA THR A 316 -24.07 7.27 -12.87
C THR A 316 -25.38 8.04 -12.78
N LEU A 317 -25.67 8.71 -11.67
CA LEU A 317 -26.83 9.58 -11.52
C LEU A 317 -26.78 10.77 -12.49
N SER A 318 -25.61 11.38 -12.68
CA SER A 318 -25.42 12.46 -13.65
C SER A 318 -25.70 11.98 -15.07
N LEU A 319 -25.20 10.79 -15.43
CA LEU A 319 -25.42 10.23 -16.76
C LEU A 319 -26.88 9.80 -16.99
N LEU A 320 -27.56 9.25 -15.98
CA LEU A 320 -29.01 9.00 -16.05
C LEU A 320 -29.79 10.31 -16.21
N SER A 321 -29.42 11.35 -15.47
CA SER A 321 -30.02 12.69 -15.61
C SER A 321 -29.79 13.27 -17.01
N PHE A 322 -28.64 13.00 -17.63
CA PHE A 322 -28.39 13.32 -19.04
C PHE A 322 -29.32 12.54 -19.98
N LEU A 323 -29.47 11.22 -19.79
CA LEU A 323 -30.30 10.39 -20.67
C LEU A 323 -31.79 10.75 -20.56
N TYR A 324 -32.27 11.09 -19.37
CA TYR A 324 -33.66 11.48 -19.10
C TYR A 324 -33.86 13.00 -19.06
N SER A 325 -32.93 13.77 -19.63
CA SER A 325 -32.92 15.23 -19.51
C SER A 325 -34.20 15.87 -20.07
N ALA A 326 -34.74 15.31 -21.16
CA ALA A 326 -36.01 15.72 -21.76
C ALA A 326 -37.19 15.55 -20.78
N SER A 327 -37.28 14.38 -20.11
CA SER A 327 -38.30 14.11 -19.10
C SER A 327 -38.15 14.98 -17.85
N LEU A 328 -36.90 15.33 -17.50
CA LEU A 328 -36.59 16.18 -16.35
C LEU A 328 -36.68 17.68 -16.64
N SER A 329 -36.88 18.08 -17.91
CA SER A 329 -36.83 19.48 -18.35
C SER A 329 -35.52 20.18 -17.97
N ILE A 330 -34.41 19.44 -17.96
CA ILE A 330 -33.06 19.95 -17.69
C ILE A 330 -32.28 19.92 -19.00
N PRO A 331 -31.51 20.97 -19.37
CA PRO A 331 -30.64 20.90 -20.54
C PRO A 331 -29.59 19.78 -20.37
N PRO A 332 -29.48 18.81 -21.30
CA PRO A 332 -28.65 17.62 -21.14
C PRO A 332 -27.21 17.95 -20.79
N TYR A 333 -26.60 18.91 -21.49
CA TYR A 333 -25.20 19.27 -21.32
C TYR A 333 -24.89 20.02 -20.01
N VAL A 334 -25.86 20.39 -19.19
CA VAL A 334 -25.59 20.89 -17.82
C VAL A 334 -25.05 19.76 -16.93
N ASN A 335 -25.52 18.53 -17.13
CA ASN A 335 -25.17 17.39 -16.28
C ASN A 335 -23.67 17.04 -16.25
N PRO A 336 -22.97 16.85 -17.39
CA PRO A 336 -21.54 16.54 -17.38
C PRO A 336 -20.67 17.70 -16.86
N LEU A 337 -21.08 18.95 -17.09
CA LEU A 337 -20.38 20.10 -16.51
C LEU A 337 -20.53 20.13 -14.99
N ALA A 338 -21.77 19.98 -14.49
CA ALA A 338 -22.05 19.98 -13.06
C ALA A 338 -21.24 18.89 -12.33
N LEU A 339 -21.18 17.68 -12.89
CA LEU A 339 -20.34 16.59 -12.38
C LEU A 339 -18.87 17.01 -12.26
N THR A 340 -18.31 17.56 -13.35
CA THR A 340 -16.90 17.98 -13.39
C THR A 340 -16.62 19.09 -12.38
N ILE A 341 -17.53 20.08 -12.25
CA ILE A 341 -17.43 21.15 -11.25
C ILE A 341 -17.47 20.56 -9.84
N VAL A 342 -18.38 19.63 -9.55
CA VAL A 342 -18.47 18.97 -8.23
C VAL A 342 -17.15 18.26 -7.89
N MET A 343 -16.54 17.55 -8.84
CA MET A 343 -15.23 16.90 -8.62
C MET A 343 -14.11 17.90 -8.37
N ILE A 344 -14.05 18.99 -9.13
CA ILE A 344 -13.04 20.05 -8.94
C ILE A 344 -13.23 20.74 -7.58
N VAL A 345 -14.45 21.15 -7.26
CA VAL A 345 -14.79 21.80 -5.98
C VAL A 345 -14.46 20.86 -4.83
N PHE A 346 -14.79 19.58 -4.92
CA PHE A 346 -14.39 18.59 -3.92
C PHE A 346 -12.87 18.59 -3.70
N LEU A 347 -12.07 18.58 -4.76
CA LEU A 347 -10.61 18.52 -4.68
C LEU A 347 -9.99 19.79 -4.08
N ILE A 348 -10.41 20.97 -4.55
CA ILE A 348 -9.81 22.27 -4.15
C ILE A 348 -10.41 22.87 -2.87
N ASN A 349 -11.46 22.25 -2.32
CA ASN A 349 -12.18 22.79 -1.17
C ASN A 349 -11.24 23.08 0.01
N PRO A 350 -11.13 24.35 0.47
CA PRO A 350 -10.21 24.76 1.53
C PRO A 350 -10.73 24.45 2.94
N PHE A 351 -12.00 24.10 3.10
CA PHE A 351 -12.57 23.77 4.41
C PHE A 351 -12.03 22.45 4.94
N LYS A 352 -11.85 22.35 6.27
CA LYS A 352 -11.35 21.16 6.99
C LYS A 352 -12.39 20.02 7.08
N VAL A 353 -13.06 19.76 5.97
CA VAL A 353 -14.05 18.69 5.78
C VAL A 353 -13.59 17.77 4.65
N PHE A 354 -14.20 16.59 4.52
CA PHE A 354 -13.92 15.67 3.40
C PHE A 354 -12.42 15.39 3.16
N ARG A 355 -11.72 14.95 4.22
CA ARG A 355 -10.30 14.52 4.16
C ARG A 355 -9.35 15.61 3.64
N TYR A 356 -9.50 16.82 4.16
CA TYR A 356 -8.68 18.01 3.86
C TYR A 356 -7.17 17.73 3.68
N GLU A 357 -6.53 17.06 4.65
CA GLU A 357 -5.08 16.80 4.62
C GLU A 357 -4.65 16.01 3.38
N ALA A 358 -5.42 14.98 3.00
CA ALA A 358 -5.10 14.15 1.85
C ALA A 358 -5.28 14.91 0.52
N ARG A 359 -6.32 15.74 0.41
CA ARG A 359 -6.54 16.56 -0.79
C ARG A 359 -5.42 17.59 -0.98
N PHE A 360 -5.03 18.28 0.08
CA PHE A 360 -3.94 19.26 0.01
C PHE A 360 -2.58 18.60 -0.18
N TRP A 361 -2.37 17.39 0.35
CA TRP A 361 -1.21 16.57 0.00
C TRP A 361 -1.17 16.27 -1.51
N LEU A 362 -2.28 15.83 -2.10
CA LEU A 362 -2.38 15.58 -3.54
C LEU A 362 -2.13 16.85 -4.35
N LEU A 363 -2.79 17.97 -4.02
CA LEU A 363 -2.60 19.26 -4.69
C LEU A 363 -1.15 19.75 -4.61
N LYS A 364 -0.51 19.61 -3.45
CA LYS A 364 0.90 19.96 -3.27
C LYS A 364 1.82 19.08 -4.12
N THR A 365 1.56 17.78 -4.20
CA THR A 365 2.33 16.84 -5.02
C THR A 365 2.12 17.12 -6.52
N ILE A 366 0.90 17.42 -6.96
CA ILE A 366 0.62 17.90 -8.33
C ILE A 366 1.41 19.19 -8.61
N GLY A 367 1.40 20.16 -7.69
CA GLY A 367 2.14 21.41 -7.84
C GLY A 367 3.65 21.20 -7.98
N ARG A 368 4.25 20.34 -7.15
CA ARG A 368 5.67 19.97 -7.24
C ARG A 368 6.01 19.23 -8.53
N MET A 369 5.13 18.33 -8.96
CA MET A 369 5.26 17.59 -10.22
C MET A 369 5.30 18.55 -11.42
N VAL A 370 4.35 19.48 -11.51
CA VAL A 370 4.27 20.46 -12.61
C VAL A 370 5.47 21.41 -12.58
N ALA A 371 5.91 21.82 -11.40
CA ALA A 371 7.05 22.72 -11.22
C ALA A 371 8.41 21.98 -11.08
N ALA A 372 8.50 20.72 -11.50
CA ALA A 372 9.66 19.85 -11.28
C ALA A 372 11.04 20.41 -11.68
N PRO A 373 11.22 21.26 -12.72
CA PRO A 373 12.53 21.86 -12.95
C PRO A 373 13.06 22.66 -11.75
N PHE A 374 12.17 23.18 -10.90
CA PHE A 374 12.47 24.12 -9.82
C PHE A 374 12.52 23.46 -8.43
N PHE A 375 11.84 22.33 -8.23
CA PHE A 375 11.77 21.65 -6.93
C PHE A 375 12.57 20.34 -6.92
N HIS A 376 12.93 19.87 -5.72
CA HIS A 376 13.45 18.52 -5.54
C HIS A 376 12.34 17.49 -5.83
N VAL A 377 12.67 16.43 -6.55
CA VAL A 377 11.71 15.40 -6.99
C VAL A 377 11.76 14.21 -6.03
N SER A 378 10.71 14.02 -5.22
CA SER A 378 10.57 12.85 -4.35
C SER A 378 9.90 11.67 -5.08
N PHE A 379 9.86 10.49 -4.45
CA PHE A 379 9.21 9.31 -5.00
C PHE A 379 7.76 9.58 -5.42
N ALA A 380 6.98 10.19 -4.51
CA ALA A 380 5.59 10.55 -4.77
C ALA A 380 5.42 11.45 -6.00
N ASP A 381 6.33 12.40 -6.24
CA ASP A 381 6.24 13.35 -7.34
C ASP A 381 6.37 12.66 -8.70
N PHE A 382 7.35 11.76 -8.83
CA PHE A 382 7.55 11.05 -10.09
C PHE A 382 6.61 9.87 -10.28
N TRP A 383 6.22 9.20 -9.19
CA TRP A 383 5.21 8.15 -9.23
C TRP A 383 3.88 8.71 -9.72
N LEU A 384 3.44 9.87 -9.21
CA LEU A 384 2.20 10.51 -9.63
C LEU A 384 2.22 10.91 -11.11
N ALA A 385 3.36 11.41 -11.59
CA ALA A 385 3.55 11.73 -13.00
C ALA A 385 3.49 10.48 -13.90
N ASP A 386 3.93 9.32 -13.41
CA ASP A 386 3.75 8.05 -14.14
C ASP A 386 2.29 7.64 -14.23
N GLN A 387 1.48 7.89 -13.19
CA GLN A 387 0.03 7.71 -13.25
C GLN A 387 -0.61 8.63 -14.28
N LEU A 388 -0.14 9.89 -14.34
CA LEU A 388 -0.67 10.88 -15.27
C LEU A 388 -0.44 10.51 -16.74
N ASN A 389 0.63 9.77 -17.06
CA ASN A 389 0.86 9.27 -18.43
C ASN A 389 -0.25 8.32 -18.88
N SER A 390 -0.77 7.49 -17.97
CA SER A 390 -1.90 6.60 -18.25
C SER A 390 -3.26 7.32 -18.20
N LEU A 391 -3.32 8.52 -17.59
CA LEU A 391 -4.49 9.40 -17.56
C LEU A 391 -4.46 10.48 -18.67
N VAL A 392 -3.58 10.39 -19.67
CA VAL A 392 -3.49 11.37 -20.75
C VAL A 392 -4.81 11.51 -21.51
N THR A 393 -5.55 10.42 -21.71
CA THR A 393 -6.88 10.45 -22.34
C THR A 393 -7.87 11.28 -21.52
N ALA A 394 -7.83 11.20 -20.18
CA ALA A 394 -8.68 12.02 -19.34
C ALA A 394 -8.34 13.51 -19.47
N LEU A 395 -7.06 13.87 -19.54
CA LEU A 395 -6.64 15.27 -19.79
C LEU A 395 -7.13 15.79 -21.14
N MET A 396 -7.06 14.95 -22.17
CA MET A 396 -7.55 15.28 -23.51
C MET A 396 -9.06 15.44 -23.54
N ASP A 397 -9.80 14.63 -22.79
CA ASP A 397 -11.24 14.76 -22.62
C ASP A 397 -11.61 16.01 -21.81
N PHE A 398 -10.84 16.39 -20.80
CA PHE A 398 -11.03 17.67 -20.09
C PHE A 398 -10.72 18.88 -20.96
N GLN A 399 -9.74 18.78 -21.86
CA GLN A 399 -9.49 19.79 -22.88
C GLN A 399 -10.66 19.89 -23.86
N PHE A 400 -11.20 18.75 -24.32
CA PHE A 400 -12.39 18.70 -25.16
C PHE A 400 -13.60 19.30 -24.44
N LEU A 401 -13.82 18.95 -23.16
CA LEU A 401 -14.88 19.51 -22.32
C LEU A 401 -14.77 21.03 -22.25
N SER A 402 -13.57 21.54 -21.97
CA SER A 402 -13.32 22.99 -21.89
C SER A 402 -13.60 23.68 -23.23
N CYS A 403 -13.14 23.10 -24.34
CA CYS A 403 -13.40 23.62 -25.67
C CYS A 403 -14.91 23.60 -25.98
N PHE A 404 -15.57 22.47 -25.75
CA PHE A 404 -17.01 22.29 -25.97
C PHE A 404 -17.83 23.37 -25.29
N TYR A 405 -17.63 23.65 -24.01
CA TYR A 405 -18.42 24.67 -23.30
C TYR A 405 -18.03 26.12 -23.65
N VAL A 406 -16.83 26.36 -24.16
CA VAL A 406 -16.41 27.69 -24.61
C VAL A 406 -16.98 28.00 -26.00
N THR A 407 -17.01 27.01 -26.89
CA THR A 407 -17.46 27.19 -28.28
C THR A 407 -18.94 26.88 -28.49
N ASN A 408 -19.51 25.96 -27.70
CA ASN A 408 -20.92 25.61 -27.80
C ASN A 408 -21.76 26.61 -27.00
N GLY A 409 -22.44 27.51 -27.71
CA GLY A 409 -23.32 28.52 -27.11
C GLY A 409 -24.67 27.98 -26.60
N ASN A 410 -24.99 26.71 -26.85
CA ASN A 410 -26.25 26.07 -26.45
C ASN A 410 -25.99 24.88 -25.50
N TRP A 411 -26.87 24.72 -24.50
CA TRP A 411 -26.82 23.65 -23.50
C TRP A 411 -27.85 22.54 -23.78
N LEU A 412 -28.72 22.76 -24.76
CA LEU A 412 -29.75 21.81 -25.21
C LEU A 412 -29.21 20.87 -26.30
N ASP A 413 -28.55 21.44 -27.31
CA ASP A 413 -28.02 20.69 -28.45
C ASP A 413 -26.52 20.89 -28.59
N ALA A 414 -25.83 19.88 -29.11
CA ALA A 414 -24.44 20.01 -29.51
C ALA A 414 -24.35 20.74 -30.86
N GLY A 415 -23.70 21.91 -30.88
CA GLY A 415 -23.29 22.56 -32.11
C GLY A 415 -22.15 21.81 -32.83
N ASN A 416 -21.56 22.44 -33.84
CA ASN A 416 -20.43 21.87 -34.58
C ASN A 416 -19.19 21.71 -33.66
N THR A 417 -18.84 20.48 -33.31
CA THR A 417 -17.70 20.16 -32.43
C THR A 417 -16.38 19.92 -33.16
N SER A 418 -16.35 20.04 -34.49
CA SER A 418 -15.15 19.83 -35.32
C SER A 418 -13.98 20.73 -34.92
N GLN A 419 -14.24 21.95 -34.45
CA GLN A 419 -13.21 22.89 -33.97
C GLN A 419 -12.43 22.34 -32.77
N CYS A 420 -13.12 21.64 -31.86
CA CYS A 420 -12.53 21.03 -30.67
C CYS A 420 -11.88 19.68 -30.95
N MET A 421 -12.12 19.12 -32.13
CA MET A 421 -11.80 17.75 -32.50
C MET A 421 -10.71 17.67 -33.55
N GLU A 422 -11.04 18.10 -34.76
CA GLU A 422 -10.28 17.90 -35.98
C GLU A 422 -9.39 19.12 -36.28
N GLN A 423 -9.79 20.32 -35.85
CA GLN A 423 -9.06 21.56 -36.19
C GLN A 423 -8.09 22.04 -35.09
N SER A 424 -8.04 21.36 -33.94
CA SER A 424 -7.16 21.73 -32.82
C SER A 424 -5.75 21.14 -32.98
N TYR A 425 -4.99 21.62 -33.98
CA TYR A 425 -3.63 21.13 -34.27
C TYR A 425 -2.54 21.71 -33.35
N ILE A 426 -2.90 22.58 -32.40
CA ILE A 426 -1.94 23.22 -31.48
C ILE A 426 -2.20 22.77 -30.04
N ILE A 427 -3.40 23.05 -29.51
CA ILE A 427 -3.71 22.83 -28.09
C ILE A 427 -3.73 21.34 -27.76
N ARG A 428 -4.37 20.52 -28.62
CA ARG A 428 -4.54 19.09 -28.38
C ARG A 428 -3.21 18.32 -28.33
N PRO A 429 -2.24 18.54 -29.26
CA PRO A 429 -0.90 17.96 -29.14
C PRO A 429 -0.14 18.42 -27.89
N ILE A 430 -0.26 19.69 -27.49
CA ILE A 430 0.38 20.21 -26.27
C ILE A 430 -0.14 19.44 -25.04
N VAL A 431 -1.46 19.32 -24.89
CA VAL A 431 -2.07 18.59 -23.76
C VAL A 431 -1.66 17.11 -23.76
N ASN A 432 -1.58 16.47 -24.93
CA ASN A 432 -1.11 15.09 -25.07
C ASN A 432 0.34 14.91 -24.60
N CYS A 433 1.19 15.90 -24.83
CA CYS A 433 2.60 15.87 -24.40
C CYS A 433 2.81 16.20 -22.91
N LEU A 434 1.84 16.82 -22.21
CA LEU A 434 2.04 17.31 -20.83
C LEU A 434 2.51 16.22 -19.85
N PRO A 435 1.92 15.01 -19.81
CA PRO A 435 2.36 13.99 -18.86
C PRO A 435 3.80 13.52 -19.09
N ALA A 436 4.19 13.33 -20.36
CA ALA A 436 5.54 12.96 -20.74
C ALA A 436 6.53 14.10 -20.46
N TRP A 437 6.12 15.35 -20.68
CA TRP A 437 6.91 16.53 -20.36
C TRP A 437 7.24 16.63 -18.86
N PHE A 438 6.25 16.41 -17.98
CA PHE A 438 6.50 16.46 -16.53
C PHE A 438 7.52 15.39 -16.12
N ARG A 439 7.41 14.16 -16.64
CA ARG A 439 8.41 13.11 -16.36
C ARG A 439 9.77 13.42 -16.94
N PHE A 440 9.84 13.92 -18.17
CA PHE A 440 11.08 14.36 -18.80
C PHE A 440 11.80 15.42 -17.94
N ALA A 441 11.08 16.48 -17.55
CA ALA A 441 11.59 17.53 -16.68
C ALA A 441 12.07 17.01 -15.32
N GLN A 442 11.31 16.12 -14.69
CA GLN A 442 11.71 15.47 -13.43
C GLN A 442 12.98 14.64 -13.59
N CYS A 443 13.14 13.92 -14.69
CA CYS A 443 14.34 13.11 -14.95
C CYS A 443 15.58 14.00 -15.12
N LEU A 444 15.46 15.10 -15.86
CA LEU A 444 16.54 16.09 -15.97
C LEU A 444 16.87 16.74 -14.61
N ARG A 445 15.86 17.05 -13.81
CA ARG A 445 16.06 17.59 -12.46
C ARG A 445 16.84 16.61 -11.57
N ARG A 446 16.46 15.33 -11.58
CA ARG A 446 17.15 14.29 -10.80
C ARG A 446 18.60 14.10 -11.25
N TYR A 447 18.86 14.10 -12.56
CA TYR A 447 20.23 14.10 -13.08
C TYR A 447 21.02 15.32 -12.60
N ARG A 448 20.42 16.51 -12.60
CA ARG A 448 21.08 17.75 -12.13
C ARG A 448 21.49 17.65 -10.66
N ASP A 449 20.65 17.02 -9.84
CA ASP A 449 20.84 16.88 -8.39
C ASP A 449 21.81 15.74 -8.02
N SER A 450 21.70 14.56 -8.65
CA SER A 450 22.56 13.40 -8.33
C SER A 450 23.84 13.32 -9.16
N ARG A 451 23.88 13.97 -10.34
CA ARG A 451 24.92 13.82 -11.38
C ARG A 451 25.08 12.40 -11.94
N GLU A 452 24.11 11.52 -11.67
CA GLU A 452 24.09 10.15 -12.19
C GLU A 452 23.35 10.10 -13.53
N ALA A 453 24.10 9.91 -14.62
CA ALA A 453 23.51 9.84 -15.96
C ALA A 453 22.53 8.67 -16.10
N PHE A 454 22.88 7.50 -15.56
CA PHE A 454 21.99 6.36 -15.43
C PHE A 454 21.44 6.30 -13.99
N PRO A 455 20.12 6.10 -13.79
CA PRO A 455 19.09 5.87 -14.81
C PRO A 455 18.47 7.16 -15.40
N HIS A 456 18.82 8.34 -14.90
CA HIS A 456 18.03 9.56 -15.11
C HIS A 456 17.93 10.03 -16.56
N LEU A 457 19.03 10.18 -17.29
CA LEU A 457 19.02 10.65 -18.67
C LEU A 457 18.40 9.62 -19.63
N VAL A 458 18.63 8.34 -19.36
CA VAL A 458 18.01 7.25 -20.13
C VAL A 458 16.50 7.25 -19.92
N ASN A 459 16.02 7.50 -18.69
CA ASN A 459 14.60 7.65 -18.44
C ASN A 459 14.02 8.92 -19.12
N ALA A 460 14.78 10.03 -19.17
CA ALA A 460 14.38 11.21 -19.92
C ALA A 460 14.24 10.88 -21.43
N GLY A 461 15.18 10.11 -21.98
CA GLY A 461 15.10 9.58 -23.35
C GLY A 461 13.82 8.82 -23.61
N LYS A 462 13.42 7.92 -22.69
CA LYS A 462 12.14 7.19 -22.76
C LYS A 462 10.93 8.12 -22.91
N TYR A 463 10.79 9.15 -22.06
CA TYR A 463 9.62 10.05 -22.19
C TYR A 463 9.71 10.98 -23.40
N SER A 464 10.91 11.23 -23.93
CA SER A 464 11.07 12.04 -25.15
C SER A 464 10.52 11.35 -26.40
N THR A 465 10.43 10.01 -26.43
CA THR A 465 9.85 9.28 -27.57
C THR A 465 8.37 9.61 -27.76
N THR A 466 7.64 9.89 -26.68
CA THR A 466 6.25 10.34 -26.74
C THR A 466 6.10 11.63 -27.55
N PHE A 467 7.06 12.55 -27.48
CA PHE A 467 6.99 13.79 -28.28
C PHE A 467 7.02 13.48 -29.78
N LEU A 468 7.86 12.53 -30.20
CA LEU A 468 7.93 12.09 -31.60
C LEU A 468 6.62 11.44 -32.04
N VAL A 469 6.04 10.57 -31.21
CA VAL A 469 4.74 9.94 -31.47
C VAL A 469 3.66 11.00 -31.69
N VAL A 470 3.57 11.98 -30.80
CA VAL A 470 2.56 13.04 -30.88
C VAL A 470 2.79 13.96 -32.09
N ILE A 471 4.04 14.34 -32.37
CA ILE A 471 4.40 15.18 -33.52
C ILE A 471 3.99 14.47 -34.82
N PHE A 472 4.40 13.22 -35.02
CA PHE A 472 4.08 12.50 -36.26
C PHE A 472 2.60 12.14 -36.38
N ALA A 473 1.91 11.86 -35.27
CA ALA A 473 0.45 11.72 -35.28
C ALA A 473 -0.26 13.00 -35.73
N THR A 474 0.22 14.16 -35.25
CA THR A 474 -0.34 15.47 -35.61
C THR A 474 -0.07 15.80 -37.07
N LEU A 475 1.17 15.60 -37.54
CA LEU A 475 1.54 15.83 -38.94
C LEU A 475 0.77 14.90 -39.90
N ARG A 476 0.59 13.63 -39.52
CA ARG A 476 -0.25 12.68 -40.26
C ARG A 476 -1.67 13.21 -40.42
N SER A 477 -2.29 13.68 -39.34
CA SER A 477 -3.65 14.21 -39.35
C SER A 477 -3.77 15.54 -40.10
N TYR A 478 -2.78 16.43 -39.98
CA TYR A 478 -2.79 17.72 -40.65
C TYR A 478 -2.62 17.62 -42.17
N HIS A 479 -1.83 16.65 -42.63
CA HIS A 479 -1.59 16.41 -44.06
C HIS A 479 -2.49 15.35 -44.67
N SER A 480 -3.49 14.81 -43.95
CA SER A 480 -4.34 13.73 -44.45
C SER A 480 -5.08 14.10 -45.74
N SER A 481 -5.53 15.34 -45.88
CA SER A 481 -6.25 15.83 -47.07
C SER A 481 -5.40 15.95 -48.33
N LYS A 482 -4.08 15.81 -48.23
CA LYS A 482 -3.15 15.91 -49.37
C LYS A 482 -2.89 14.58 -50.07
N TYR A 483 -3.36 13.47 -49.51
CA TYR A 483 -3.12 12.11 -50.02
C TYR A 483 -4.46 11.40 -50.21
N GLU A 484 -4.58 10.61 -51.28
CA GLU A 484 -5.81 9.83 -51.55
C GLU A 484 -5.89 8.59 -50.64
N ASP A 485 -4.78 7.91 -50.44
CA ASP A 485 -4.65 6.79 -49.51
C ASP A 485 -3.85 7.19 -48.26
N ALA A 486 -4.23 6.63 -47.11
CA ALA A 486 -3.49 6.77 -45.87
C ALA A 486 -2.05 6.22 -45.97
N TYR A 487 -1.82 5.18 -46.78
CA TYR A 487 -0.51 4.57 -46.97
C TYR A 487 0.48 5.42 -47.77
N ASP A 488 -0.03 6.35 -48.58
CA ASP A 488 0.79 7.31 -49.34
C ASP A 488 1.34 8.44 -48.46
N ASN A 489 0.75 8.64 -47.27
CA ASN A 489 1.16 9.68 -46.35
C ASN A 489 2.48 9.28 -45.63
N PRO A 490 3.62 9.95 -45.90
CA PRO A 490 4.91 9.58 -45.31
C PRO A 490 4.94 9.72 -43.77
N TYR A 491 4.09 10.58 -43.21
CA TYR A 491 3.99 10.75 -41.76
C TYR A 491 3.34 9.54 -41.08
N LEU A 492 2.61 8.69 -41.80
CA LEU A 492 2.12 7.41 -41.28
C LEU A 492 3.30 6.51 -40.87
N TRP A 493 4.28 6.35 -41.76
CA TRP A 493 5.45 5.48 -41.53
C TRP A 493 6.34 6.01 -40.39
N LEU A 494 6.53 7.33 -40.33
CA LEU A 494 7.24 7.98 -39.22
C LEU A 494 6.50 7.79 -37.89
N TRP A 495 5.18 7.91 -37.90
CA TRP A 495 4.35 7.65 -36.72
C TRP A 495 4.44 6.18 -36.28
N LEU A 496 4.30 5.22 -37.20
CA LEU A 496 4.43 3.79 -36.91
C LEU A 496 5.80 3.45 -36.31
N LEU A 497 6.89 3.97 -36.89
CA LEU A 497 8.24 3.78 -36.36
C LEU A 497 8.36 4.36 -34.95
N SER A 498 7.87 5.59 -34.73
CA SER A 498 7.92 6.23 -33.41
C SER A 498 7.12 5.46 -32.36
N GLN A 499 5.96 4.89 -32.73
CA GLN A 499 5.14 4.07 -31.85
C GLN A 499 5.86 2.77 -31.46
N ILE A 500 6.47 2.07 -32.42
CA ILE A 500 7.24 0.85 -32.14
C ILE A 500 8.40 1.14 -31.19
N VAL A 501 9.19 2.19 -31.49
CA VAL A 501 10.32 2.59 -30.63
C VAL A 501 9.84 2.94 -29.23
N SER A 502 8.76 3.73 -29.12
CA SER A 502 8.21 4.14 -27.83
C SER A 502 7.67 2.94 -27.02
N SER A 503 6.92 2.03 -27.65
CA SER A 503 6.37 0.84 -27.01
C SER A 503 7.46 -0.13 -26.55
N VAL A 504 8.46 -0.43 -27.39
CA VAL A 504 9.59 -1.32 -27.04
C VAL A 504 10.41 -0.74 -25.89
N TYR A 505 10.72 0.56 -25.94
CA TYR A 505 11.48 1.21 -24.90
C TYR A 505 10.71 1.20 -23.57
N ALA A 506 9.44 1.61 -23.59
CA ALA A 506 8.64 1.65 -22.38
C ALA A 506 8.41 0.25 -21.78
N TYR A 507 8.14 -0.77 -22.60
CA TYR A 507 8.02 -2.16 -22.15
C TYR A 507 9.31 -2.68 -21.50
N THR A 508 10.45 -2.45 -22.16
CA THR A 508 11.75 -2.85 -21.63
C THR A 508 12.06 -2.15 -20.30
N TRP A 509 11.67 -0.88 -20.19
CA TRP A 509 11.83 -0.10 -18.97
C TRP A 509 10.97 -0.63 -17.83
N ASP A 510 9.68 -0.89 -18.09
CA ASP A 510 8.76 -1.38 -17.07
C ASP A 510 9.27 -2.69 -16.46
N ILE A 511 9.65 -3.66 -17.29
CA ILE A 511 10.13 -4.97 -16.84
C ILE A 511 11.49 -4.89 -16.12
N LYS A 512 12.49 -4.26 -16.76
CA LYS A 512 13.88 -4.32 -16.24
C LYS A 512 14.16 -3.28 -15.18
N MET A 513 13.63 -2.06 -15.34
CA MET A 513 13.98 -0.94 -14.47
C MET A 513 12.95 -0.75 -13.37
N ASP A 514 11.67 -0.66 -13.73
CA ASP A 514 10.63 -0.34 -12.75
C ASP A 514 10.29 -1.55 -11.88
N TRP A 515 10.23 -2.75 -12.46
CA TRP A 515 9.95 -4.00 -11.74
C TRP A 515 11.21 -4.77 -11.33
N GLY A 516 12.36 -4.51 -11.96
CA GLY A 516 13.62 -5.19 -11.60
C GLY A 516 13.62 -6.69 -11.88
N LEU A 517 12.94 -7.13 -12.95
CA LEU A 517 12.86 -8.53 -13.36
C LEU A 517 13.98 -8.88 -14.36
N PHE A 518 14.07 -10.16 -14.73
CA PHE A 518 15.14 -10.73 -15.57
C PHE A 518 16.53 -10.58 -14.95
N ASP A 519 16.63 -10.78 -13.64
CA ASP A 519 17.92 -10.86 -12.96
C ASP A 519 18.62 -12.18 -13.32
N LYS A 520 19.94 -12.12 -13.54
CA LYS A 520 20.76 -13.30 -13.80
C LYS A 520 20.82 -14.24 -12.59
N ASN A 521 20.58 -13.71 -11.39
CA ASN A 521 20.64 -14.44 -10.12
C ASN A 521 19.27 -14.97 -9.67
N ALA A 522 18.28 -15.09 -10.55
CA ALA A 522 16.90 -15.38 -10.17
C ALA A 522 16.63 -16.79 -9.57
N GLY A 523 17.63 -17.66 -9.49
CA GLY A 523 17.51 -18.99 -8.88
C GLY A 523 16.38 -19.82 -9.48
N GLU A 524 15.44 -20.27 -8.65
CA GLU A 524 14.25 -21.05 -9.05
C GLU A 524 13.17 -20.21 -9.77
N ASN A 525 13.21 -18.88 -9.63
CA ASN A 525 12.24 -17.96 -10.21
C ASN A 525 12.64 -17.56 -11.65
N THR A 526 12.46 -18.47 -12.60
CA THR A 526 12.84 -18.28 -14.01
C THR A 526 12.33 -16.93 -14.58
N PHE A 527 13.22 -16.11 -15.16
CA PHE A 527 12.94 -14.77 -15.71
C PHE A 527 12.50 -13.67 -14.72
N LEU A 528 12.38 -13.98 -13.42
CA LEU A 528 12.04 -12.99 -12.41
C LEU A 528 13.33 -12.49 -11.72
N ARG A 529 13.26 -12.29 -10.40
CA ARG A 529 14.37 -11.93 -9.53
C ARG A 529 14.39 -12.87 -8.33
N GLU A 530 15.50 -12.90 -7.60
CA GLU A 530 15.69 -13.81 -6.47
C GLU A 530 14.61 -13.61 -5.38
N GLU A 531 14.31 -12.35 -5.04
CA GLU A 531 13.35 -12.01 -3.99
C GLU A 531 12.00 -11.55 -4.54
N ILE A 532 10.95 -12.32 -4.25
CA ILE A 532 9.55 -11.98 -4.54
C ILE A 532 8.75 -11.83 -3.25
N VAL A 533 7.91 -10.78 -3.16
CA VAL A 533 7.03 -10.51 -2.02
C VAL A 533 5.67 -11.16 -2.23
N TYR A 534 5.14 -11.10 -3.46
CA TYR A 534 3.90 -11.79 -3.82
C TYR A 534 4.15 -13.30 -3.95
N SER A 535 3.44 -14.10 -3.15
CA SER A 535 3.69 -15.54 -2.98
C SER A 535 3.51 -16.38 -4.24
N THR A 536 2.74 -15.90 -5.21
CA THR A 536 2.39 -16.67 -6.41
C THR A 536 3.10 -16.09 -7.64
N PRO A 537 4.06 -16.82 -8.25
CA PRO A 537 4.80 -16.36 -9.43
C PRO A 537 3.91 -16.04 -10.64
N PHE A 538 2.73 -16.67 -10.73
CA PHE A 538 1.74 -16.43 -11.79
C PHE A 538 1.40 -14.94 -11.96
N PHE A 539 1.31 -14.17 -10.87
CA PHE A 539 0.99 -12.74 -10.95
C PHE A 539 2.04 -11.95 -11.75
N TYR A 540 3.32 -12.32 -11.66
CA TYR A 540 4.39 -11.66 -12.40
C TYR A 540 4.34 -11.99 -13.88
N TYR A 541 4.12 -13.26 -14.24
CA TYR A 541 4.01 -13.66 -15.64
C TYR A 541 2.77 -13.05 -16.29
N PHE A 542 1.64 -13.01 -15.57
CA PHE A 542 0.45 -12.30 -16.01
C PHE A 542 0.77 -10.83 -16.30
N ALA A 543 1.45 -10.13 -15.39
CA ALA A 543 1.83 -8.73 -15.58
C ALA A 543 2.75 -8.50 -16.78
N ILE A 544 3.73 -9.39 -17.00
CA ILE A 544 4.64 -9.32 -18.16
C ILE A 544 3.87 -9.44 -19.48
N ILE A 545 2.91 -10.36 -19.55
CA ILE A 545 2.11 -10.61 -20.76
C ILE A 545 1.10 -9.48 -20.96
N GLU A 546 0.44 -9.05 -19.90
CA GLU A 546 -0.56 -7.98 -19.91
C GLU A 546 0.06 -6.64 -20.34
N ASP A 547 1.22 -6.27 -19.79
CA ASP A 547 1.93 -5.06 -20.19
C ASP A 547 2.35 -5.15 -21.66
N LEU A 548 2.90 -6.28 -22.11
CA LEU A 548 3.27 -6.47 -23.52
C LEU A 548 2.07 -6.27 -24.44
N PHE A 549 0.93 -6.93 -24.14
CA PHE A 549 -0.25 -6.83 -24.98
C PHE A 549 -0.78 -5.39 -25.05
N LEU A 550 -0.94 -4.73 -23.91
CA LEU A 550 -1.50 -3.37 -23.88
C LEU A 550 -0.53 -2.31 -24.40
N ARG A 551 0.79 -2.53 -24.34
CA ARG A 551 1.80 -1.65 -24.96
C ARG A 551 1.74 -1.64 -26.49
N PHE A 552 1.23 -2.71 -27.11
CA PHE A 552 1.13 -2.87 -28.56
C PHE A 552 -0.32 -2.85 -29.09
N VAL A 553 -1.31 -2.72 -28.21
CA VAL A 553 -2.74 -2.69 -28.59
C VAL A 553 -3.08 -1.55 -29.56
N TRP A 554 -2.27 -0.49 -29.60
CA TRP A 554 -2.41 0.59 -30.57
C TRP A 554 -2.38 0.11 -32.03
N GLY A 555 -1.68 -0.99 -32.33
CA GLY A 555 -1.63 -1.57 -33.68
C GLY A 555 -2.96 -2.18 -34.09
N ILE A 556 -3.61 -2.91 -33.18
CA ILE A 556 -4.95 -3.48 -33.37
C ILE A 556 -5.98 -2.35 -33.49
N SER A 557 -5.89 -1.36 -32.58
CA SER A 557 -6.73 -0.15 -32.59
C SER A 557 -6.69 0.57 -33.93
N TYR A 558 -5.47 0.76 -34.46
CA TYR A 558 -5.24 1.39 -35.74
C TYR A 558 -5.86 0.59 -36.88
N ALA A 559 -5.57 -0.71 -36.96
CA ALA A 559 -6.11 -1.59 -37.99
C ALA A 559 -7.65 -1.61 -38.02
N LEU A 560 -8.30 -1.66 -36.84
CA LEU A 560 -9.76 -1.69 -36.75
C LEU A 560 -10.40 -0.35 -37.11
N THR A 561 -9.74 0.76 -36.77
CA THR A 561 -10.24 2.12 -37.04
C THR A 561 -10.06 2.50 -38.51
N GLU A 562 -8.91 2.17 -39.11
CA GLU A 562 -8.62 2.46 -40.52
C GLU A 562 -9.54 1.66 -41.46
N ASN A 563 -9.82 0.40 -41.12
CA ASN A 563 -10.79 -0.43 -41.85
C ASN A 563 -12.26 -0.08 -41.57
N LYS A 564 -12.53 0.99 -40.80
CA LYS A 564 -13.88 1.48 -40.44
C LYS A 564 -14.78 0.43 -39.77
N ILE A 565 -14.18 -0.61 -39.16
CA ILE A 565 -14.91 -1.65 -38.43
C ILE A 565 -15.43 -1.09 -37.11
N VAL A 566 -14.60 -0.30 -36.43
CA VAL A 566 -14.90 0.33 -35.14
C VAL A 566 -14.59 1.83 -35.23
N SER A 567 -15.42 2.67 -34.62
CA SER A 567 -15.13 4.10 -34.54
C SER A 567 -13.96 4.37 -33.58
N GLY A 568 -13.09 5.33 -33.92
CA GLY A 568 -11.95 5.69 -33.07
C GLY A 568 -12.34 6.13 -31.66
N ASP A 569 -13.54 6.69 -31.51
CA ASP A 569 -14.09 7.08 -30.20
C ASP A 569 -14.46 5.88 -29.33
N LEU A 570 -15.13 4.88 -29.92
CA LEU A 570 -15.45 3.64 -29.22
C LEU A 570 -14.16 2.92 -28.82
N MET A 571 -13.18 2.86 -29.73
CA MET A 571 -11.88 2.26 -29.45
C MET A 571 -11.16 2.97 -28.30
N THR A 572 -11.13 4.30 -28.29
CA THR A 572 -10.53 5.08 -27.20
C THR A 572 -11.25 4.84 -25.87
N SER A 573 -12.58 4.69 -25.89
CA SER A 573 -13.38 4.39 -24.69
C SER A 573 -13.16 2.98 -24.14
N VAL A 574 -12.72 2.03 -24.96
CA VAL A 574 -12.30 0.68 -24.51
C VAL A 574 -10.86 0.68 -24.01
N LEU A 575 -9.94 1.34 -24.74
CA LEU A 575 -8.51 1.29 -24.43
C LEU A 575 -8.11 2.16 -23.24
N ALA A 576 -8.81 3.28 -22.99
CA ALA A 576 -8.43 4.18 -21.91
C ALA A 576 -8.59 3.53 -20.51
N PRO A 577 -9.70 2.83 -20.17
CA PRO A 577 -9.80 2.05 -18.95
C PRO A 577 -8.72 0.96 -18.86
N LEU A 578 -8.42 0.27 -19.97
CA LEU A 578 -7.37 -0.75 -20.00
C LEU A 578 -5.98 -0.17 -19.74
N GLU A 579 -5.66 1.03 -20.23
CA GLU A 579 -4.40 1.71 -19.91
C GLU A 579 -4.31 2.12 -18.42
N VAL A 580 -5.44 2.50 -17.80
CA VAL A 580 -5.52 2.72 -16.34
C VAL A 580 -5.31 1.41 -15.59
N PHE A 581 -5.90 0.30 -16.06
CA PHE A 581 -5.72 -1.03 -15.48
C PHE A 581 -4.27 -1.53 -15.59
N ARG A 582 -3.61 -1.34 -16.74
CA ARG A 582 -2.19 -1.64 -16.93
C ARG A 582 -1.32 -0.93 -15.89
N ARG A 583 -1.59 0.36 -15.66
CA ARG A 583 -0.91 1.15 -14.64
C ARG A 583 -1.20 0.65 -13.23
N PHE A 584 -2.42 0.20 -12.97
CA PHE A 584 -2.80 -0.45 -11.72
C PHE A 584 -1.95 -1.71 -11.47
N VAL A 585 -1.73 -2.56 -12.47
CA VAL A 585 -0.83 -3.73 -12.36
C VAL A 585 0.62 -3.28 -12.13
N TRP A 586 1.10 -2.31 -12.92
CA TRP A 586 2.45 -1.76 -12.78
C TRP A 586 2.75 -1.22 -11.37
N ASN A 587 1.75 -0.64 -10.69
CA ASN A 587 1.88 -0.08 -9.35
C ASN A 587 2.29 -1.12 -8.30
N PHE A 588 1.79 -2.36 -8.39
CA PHE A 588 2.18 -3.44 -7.48
C PHE A 588 3.68 -3.72 -7.55
N PHE A 589 4.16 -4.06 -8.74
CA PHE A 589 5.55 -4.46 -8.95
C PHE A 589 6.54 -3.29 -8.84
N ARG A 590 6.13 -2.06 -9.18
CA ARG A 590 6.95 -0.87 -8.97
C ARG A 590 7.22 -0.63 -7.48
N LEU A 591 6.17 -0.65 -6.66
CA LEU A 591 6.33 -0.40 -5.22
C LEU A 591 7.06 -1.53 -4.53
N GLU A 592 6.83 -2.77 -4.97
CA GLU A 592 7.56 -3.92 -4.48
C GLU A 592 9.07 -3.81 -4.78
N ASN A 593 9.46 -3.47 -6.01
CA ASN A 593 10.86 -3.26 -6.37
C ASN A 593 11.48 -2.11 -5.55
N GLU A 594 10.75 -1.03 -5.33
CA GLU A 594 11.22 0.07 -4.47
C GLU A 594 11.37 -0.36 -2.99
N HIS A 595 10.43 -1.17 -2.49
CA HIS A 595 10.49 -1.74 -1.15
C HIS A 595 11.74 -2.60 -0.96
N LEU A 596 11.98 -3.55 -1.87
CA LEU A 596 13.14 -4.44 -1.82
C LEU A 596 14.46 -3.65 -1.90
N ASN A 597 14.54 -2.64 -2.79
CA ASN A 597 15.71 -1.76 -2.87
C ASN A 597 15.96 -0.94 -1.59
N ASN A 598 14.89 -0.51 -0.91
CA ASN A 598 15.00 0.22 0.36
C ASN A 598 15.36 -0.69 1.54
N CYS A 599 14.86 -1.93 1.56
CA CYS A 599 15.23 -2.98 2.51
C CYS A 599 16.71 -3.38 2.35
N GLY A 600 17.17 -3.63 1.12
CA GLY A 600 18.57 -3.97 0.82
C GLY A 600 19.58 -2.86 1.16
N LYS A 601 19.14 -1.60 1.18
CA LYS A 601 19.95 -0.44 1.62
C LYS A 601 19.75 -0.09 3.10
N PHE A 602 19.03 -0.92 3.88
CA PHE A 602 18.69 -0.73 5.29
C PHE A 602 17.96 0.59 5.62
N ARG A 603 17.34 1.25 4.62
CA ARG A 603 16.61 2.51 4.80
C ARG A 603 15.23 2.31 5.42
N ALA A 604 14.67 1.09 5.27
CA ALA A 604 13.33 0.74 5.74
C ALA A 604 13.17 0.52 7.25
N VAL A 605 14.27 0.51 8.02
CA VAL A 605 14.28 0.30 9.48
C VAL A 605 13.64 1.49 10.25
N ARG A 606 13.41 2.63 9.59
CA ARG A 606 13.05 3.89 10.27
C ARG A 606 11.61 3.97 10.80
N ASP A 607 10.59 3.47 10.10
CA ASP A 607 9.22 3.99 10.31
C ASP A 607 8.08 2.96 10.43
N ILE A 608 8.34 1.71 10.88
CA ILE A 608 7.26 0.71 10.99
C ILE A 608 6.81 0.52 12.41
N SER A 609 5.52 0.76 12.59
CA SER A 609 4.86 0.64 13.88
C SER A 609 4.12 -0.65 14.06
N ILE A 610 4.84 -1.74 14.30
CA ILE A 610 4.18 -2.94 14.81
C ILE A 610 3.60 -2.57 16.17
N ALA A 611 2.32 -2.91 16.36
CA ALA A 611 1.68 -2.78 17.65
C ALA A 611 2.56 -3.51 18.69
N PRO A 612 2.89 -2.89 19.83
CA PRO A 612 3.35 -3.67 20.97
C PRO A 612 2.31 -4.78 21.21
N ILE A 613 2.74 -6.03 21.34
CA ILE A 613 1.84 -7.10 21.79
C ILE A 613 1.28 -6.62 23.12
N ASP A 614 -0.05 -6.45 23.21
CA ASP A 614 -0.66 -6.05 24.47
C ASP A 614 -0.29 -7.10 25.52
N SER A 615 -0.05 -6.69 26.76
CA SER A 615 0.09 -7.59 27.91
C SER A 615 -1.03 -8.66 27.95
N ASN A 616 -2.23 -8.29 27.48
CA ASN A 616 -3.36 -9.20 27.34
C ASN A 616 -3.20 -10.18 26.16
N ASP A 617 -2.66 -9.74 25.03
CA ASP A 617 -2.30 -10.62 23.90
C ASP A 617 -1.14 -11.55 24.26
N GLN A 618 -0.18 -11.09 25.07
CA GLN A 618 0.88 -11.91 25.65
C GLN A 618 0.31 -13.03 26.55
N ILE A 619 -0.74 -12.72 27.32
CA ILE A 619 -1.46 -13.70 28.16
C ILE A 619 -2.33 -14.64 27.32
N ILE A 620 -2.97 -14.15 26.25
CA ILE A 620 -3.71 -14.97 25.29
C ILE A 620 -2.74 -15.89 24.53
N ILE A 621 -1.56 -15.39 24.18
CA ILE A 621 -0.45 -16.14 23.59
C ILE A 621 0.03 -17.21 24.59
N LEU A 622 0.26 -16.86 25.86
CA LEU A 622 0.57 -17.82 26.94
C LEU A 622 -0.53 -18.88 27.14
N LYS A 623 -1.82 -18.50 27.02
CA LYS A 623 -2.94 -19.45 27.11
C LYS A 623 -3.08 -20.34 25.88
N MET A 624 -2.89 -19.80 24.67
CA MET A 624 -2.80 -20.58 23.43
C MET A 624 -1.50 -21.40 23.35
N MET A 625 -0.49 -21.08 24.17
CA MET A 625 0.77 -21.81 24.32
C MET A 625 0.64 -23.08 25.18
N ASP A 626 -0.40 -23.16 26.02
CA ASP A 626 -0.67 -24.30 26.93
C ASP A 626 -1.76 -25.26 26.42
N ASP A 627 -2.51 -24.90 25.38
CA ASP A 627 -3.44 -25.84 24.74
C ASP A 627 -2.67 -26.92 23.95
N GLU A 628 -2.88 -28.19 24.34
CA GLU A 628 -2.37 -29.38 23.67
C GLU A 628 -3.05 -29.58 22.29
N ASP A 629 -2.76 -28.73 21.31
CA ASP A 629 -3.33 -28.93 19.97
C ASP A 629 -2.48 -29.89 19.11
N GLY A 630 -3.02 -31.10 18.97
CA GLY A 630 -3.30 -31.66 17.65
C GLY A 630 -2.18 -32.42 16.95
N VAL A 631 -1.71 -33.52 17.55
CA VAL A 631 -1.34 -34.74 16.82
C VAL A 631 -1.81 -35.90 17.71
N ILE A 632 -2.92 -36.55 17.33
CA ILE A 632 -3.30 -37.82 17.93
C ILE A 632 -2.38 -38.87 17.31
N ASN A 633 -1.51 -39.47 18.12
CA ASN A 633 -0.77 -40.67 17.72
C ASN A 633 -1.79 -41.73 17.30
N ARG A 634 -1.65 -42.26 16.09
CA ARG A 634 -2.55 -43.27 15.53
C ARG A 634 -2.48 -44.61 16.26
N ASP A 635 -1.50 -44.83 17.16
CA ASP A 635 -1.38 -46.05 17.94
C ASP A 635 -1.23 -45.78 19.43
N THR A 636 -2.36 -45.71 20.13
CA THR A 636 -2.53 -46.23 21.51
C THR A 636 -3.99 -46.11 21.92
N LYS A 637 -4.84 -46.90 21.28
CA LYS A 637 -6.21 -47.14 21.75
C LYS A 637 -6.19 -48.29 22.76
N HIS A 638 -5.61 -48.07 23.94
CA HIS A 638 -6.06 -48.74 25.16
C HIS A 638 -5.48 -48.09 26.42
N ASN A 639 -6.39 -47.80 27.36
CA ASN A 639 -6.19 -47.55 28.78
C ASN A 639 -5.43 -46.26 29.18
N ARG A 640 -6.18 -45.19 29.46
CA ARG A 640 -5.97 -44.37 30.68
C ARG A 640 -7.21 -43.55 31.05
N ALA A 641 -7.47 -43.49 32.35
CA ALA A 641 -8.69 -42.98 32.97
C ALA A 641 -8.80 -41.44 32.95
N LYS A 642 -10.03 -40.93 32.83
CA LYS A 642 -10.37 -39.50 32.95
C LYS A 642 -9.92 -38.94 34.30
N HIS A 643 -9.07 -37.91 34.28
CA HIS A 643 -8.82 -37.09 35.47
C HIS A 643 -9.70 -35.83 35.47
N LYS A 644 -10.17 -35.50 36.68
CA LYS A 644 -11.31 -34.65 37.03
C LYS A 644 -10.82 -33.19 37.13
N LYS A 645 -11.45 -32.25 36.42
CA LYS A 645 -11.19 -30.80 36.59
C LYS A 645 -11.69 -30.33 37.96
N THR A 646 -10.78 -29.88 38.82
CA THR A 646 -11.10 -29.16 40.06
C THR A 646 -11.38 -27.69 39.74
N LYS A 647 -12.44 -27.16 40.35
CA LYS A 647 -12.91 -25.77 40.33
C LYS A 647 -12.16 -24.99 41.42
N GLU A 648 -11.68 -23.79 41.11
CA GLU A 648 -11.42 -22.60 41.97
C GLU A 648 -10.61 -21.63 41.09
N ASP A 649 -10.87 -20.33 40.89
CA ASP A 649 -11.69 -19.33 41.55
C ASP A 649 -12.25 -18.33 40.52
N LYS A 650 -13.57 -18.06 40.56
CA LYS A 650 -14.17 -16.86 39.96
C LYS A 650 -14.54 -15.92 41.11
N LYS A 651 -13.83 -14.80 41.25
CA LYS A 651 -14.30 -13.69 42.09
C LYS A 651 -15.38 -12.88 41.34
N PRO A 652 -16.55 -12.61 41.95
CA PRO A 652 -17.62 -11.84 41.33
C PRO A 652 -17.47 -10.33 41.55
N LEU A 653 -17.83 -9.55 40.53
CA LEU A 653 -18.06 -8.11 40.63
C LEU A 653 -19.53 -7.87 41.01
N LEU A 654 -19.71 -7.11 42.10
CA LEU A 654 -20.92 -6.44 42.60
C LEU A 654 -21.93 -7.28 43.44
N PRO A 655 -22.40 -6.77 44.60
CA PRO A 655 -23.37 -7.44 45.45
C PRO A 655 -24.81 -7.18 44.98
N ALA A 656 -25.60 -8.26 44.90
CA ALA A 656 -27.03 -8.20 44.60
C ALA A 656 -27.83 -7.74 45.82
N PHE A 657 -28.62 -6.68 45.64
CA PHE A 657 -29.63 -6.21 46.57
C PHE A 657 -30.76 -7.25 46.68
N LYS A 658 -31.06 -7.71 47.90
CA LYS A 658 -32.18 -8.61 48.20
C LYS A 658 -33.36 -7.77 48.69
N GLY A 659 -34.46 -7.77 47.94
CA GLY A 659 -35.78 -7.27 48.38
C GLY A 659 -36.86 -7.84 47.47
N SER A 660 -37.86 -8.51 48.05
CA SER A 660 -38.91 -9.24 47.35
C SER A 660 -39.97 -8.32 46.75
N LEU A 661 -40.45 -8.70 45.56
CA LEU A 661 -41.59 -8.15 44.82
C LEU A 661 -42.92 -8.38 45.56
N GLN A 662 -43.17 -7.64 46.64
CA GLN A 662 -44.51 -7.59 47.23
C GLN A 662 -44.94 -6.28 47.89
N ASP A 663 -44.08 -5.27 47.97
CA ASP A 663 -44.48 -3.94 48.43
C ASP A 663 -44.16 -2.90 47.36
N LEU A 664 -45.21 -2.43 46.66
CA LEU A 664 -45.47 -1.01 46.33
C LEU A 664 -46.54 -0.93 45.24
N ALA A 665 -47.78 -0.88 45.73
CA ALA A 665 -48.93 -0.38 45.00
C ALA A 665 -48.84 1.16 44.91
N VAL A 666 -49.23 1.71 43.75
CA VAL A 666 -49.86 3.04 43.54
C VAL A 666 -49.03 4.29 43.90
N ASP A 667 -48.67 5.10 42.90
CA ASP A 667 -49.44 6.33 42.63
C ASP A 667 -49.11 6.98 41.28
N VAL A 668 -50.16 7.24 40.51
CA VAL A 668 -50.16 7.97 39.25
C VAL A 668 -50.74 9.34 39.56
N ASN A 669 -49.91 10.39 39.65
CA ASN A 669 -50.22 11.78 39.28
C ASN A 669 -49.20 12.79 39.83
N SER A 670 -48.47 13.47 38.95
CA SER A 670 -48.21 14.93 39.01
C SER A 670 -47.35 15.37 37.82
N THR A 671 -47.97 15.85 36.73
CA THR A 671 -48.04 17.26 36.29
C THR A 671 -46.73 18.08 36.26
N LYS A 672 -46.36 18.48 35.04
CA LYS A 672 -46.01 19.84 34.57
C LYS A 672 -45.03 20.69 35.41
N LYS A 673 -43.88 21.05 34.84
CA LYS A 673 -43.56 22.39 34.28
C LYS A 673 -42.07 22.56 33.96
N LEU A 674 -41.85 23.26 32.84
CA LEU A 674 -40.66 23.98 32.35
C LEU A 674 -39.50 23.15 31.78
#